data_AF-A0A315B148-F1
#
_entry.id   AF-A0A315B148-F1
#
_cell.length_a   1.000
_cell.length_b   1.000
_cell.length_c   1.000
_cell.angle_alpha   90.00
_cell.angle_beta   90.00
_cell.angle_gamma   90.00
#
_symmetry.space_group_name_H-M   'P 1'
#
loop_
_entity.id
_entity.type
_entity.pdbx_description
1 polymer ?
#
loop_
_entity_poly.entity_id
_entity_poly.type
_entity_poly.pdbx_seq_one_letter_code
_entity_poly.pdbx_strand_id
1 'polypeptide(L)'
;MAGKRQHYIPRFLQCGFLADHTDNADRTWLHRRDTSPRLVVTKDVGVGEYFYSKLAIAGEKTLDDLITAFECEIQADLRAIQKTPPGNVIEPIVAARITTHLTLRTAHLRSVLQQGMAEFLDQISALSADSDQLRELIGVDNVGMSRVLAAIEEELTSSPLGDLLPRPFAKRFVAFWLRESFNDVYASNAAMFEEALSKLIKELPSMMRDSHNKALRTTNPKQWEADLAQLSWRTHSVIGAILPDCIALAQIGADPLTPFILKEQQIPDLLILPIAHNLLLVGSRDEPIQLDIDTVNAASAACSDSFFIAHSSTDLSSLIGQRCSLAIKRVVSEAMAEMHPSRKLRSIDMAGMTRVVSDSRVENFSFSLTCQGFFDVEAVEKLGEIMQVVVREINRELPLSELDGMTFAADYAAALEGLDRGDPTLSSEKTNPRAYGQAVAKCVHVIRNGERKEHLIFDACIAVNLFDAADENRSWALHLIVSMLANVAHSRLFNQRLPAIQDPPLDSITSRFHTASSTSPGRYFSARTSAFADTKAGERFATLFSDSLLSAQREIRVARQAYLADHDMDRLLDVALLHVSFVLAHAAEWLGHRDGVPAQEPFPGSSLPEQIKTQGLSNWFELFGRDLQRLYDAEEQFNTENIFALSRHVERLLWTMGMFPWPTEDGNLYVSLAPLS
;
A
#
# COMPACT_ATOMS: atom_id res chain seq x y z
N MET A 1 -15.44 5.55 -51.88
CA MET A 1 -15.35 6.72 -50.98
C MET A 1 -15.48 6.36 -49.49
N ALA A 2 -15.68 5.08 -49.13
CA ALA A 2 -15.61 4.62 -47.75
C ALA A 2 -14.28 5.05 -47.09
N GLY A 3 -14.34 5.50 -45.84
CA GLY A 3 -13.17 5.81 -45.02
C GLY A 3 -12.70 7.27 -44.98
N LYS A 4 -12.88 8.11 -46.02
CA LYS A 4 -12.32 9.48 -45.99
C LYS A 4 -13.08 10.45 -45.08
N ARG A 5 -14.39 10.27 -44.87
CA ARG A 5 -15.23 11.13 -44.02
C ARG A 5 -16.32 10.31 -43.33
N GLN A 6 -15.93 9.52 -42.34
CA GLN A 6 -16.88 8.67 -41.63
C GLN A 6 -17.51 9.43 -40.47
N HIS A 7 -18.83 9.30 -40.34
CA HIS A 7 -19.56 9.83 -39.20
C HIS A 7 -19.44 8.87 -38.02
N TYR A 8 -19.00 9.36 -36.87
CA TYR A 8 -19.04 8.64 -35.59
C TYR A 8 -20.32 8.95 -34.80
N ILE A 9 -21.05 10.02 -35.17
CA ILE A 9 -22.48 10.20 -34.85
C ILE A 9 -23.25 10.09 -36.16
N PRO A 10 -23.99 9.00 -36.42
CA PRO A 10 -24.59 8.78 -37.73
C PRO A 10 -25.60 9.85 -38.13
N ARG A 11 -25.60 10.22 -39.42
CA ARG A 11 -26.50 11.26 -39.95
C ARG A 11 -27.97 10.94 -39.75
N PHE A 12 -28.35 9.66 -39.82
CA PHE A 12 -29.75 9.26 -39.62
C PHE A 12 -30.26 9.58 -38.21
N LEU A 13 -29.38 9.61 -37.20
CA LEU A 13 -29.72 10.04 -35.84
C LEU A 13 -29.78 11.58 -35.77
N GLN A 14 -28.80 12.27 -36.38
CA GLN A 14 -28.75 13.74 -36.43
C GLN A 14 -29.99 14.34 -37.09
N CYS A 15 -30.61 13.66 -38.06
CA CYS A 15 -31.84 14.10 -38.73
C CYS A 15 -33.01 14.36 -37.76
N GLY A 16 -33.03 13.76 -36.57
CA GLY A 16 -34.04 14.02 -35.54
C GLY A 16 -33.94 15.43 -34.91
N PHE A 17 -32.85 16.15 -35.16
CA PHE A 17 -32.47 17.42 -34.52
C PHE A 17 -32.24 18.56 -35.53
N LEU A 18 -32.80 18.45 -36.75
CA LEU A 18 -32.68 19.49 -37.78
C LEU A 18 -33.46 20.74 -37.38
N ALA A 19 -32.81 21.90 -37.48
CA ALA A 19 -33.43 23.23 -37.29
C ALA A 19 -34.06 23.75 -38.60
N ASP A 20 -33.47 23.36 -39.74
CA ASP A 20 -33.86 23.76 -41.07
C ASP A 20 -33.66 22.60 -42.05
N HIS A 21 -34.67 22.33 -42.87
CA HIS A 21 -34.69 21.28 -43.88
C HIS A 21 -35.09 21.89 -45.22
N THR A 22 -34.11 22.14 -46.08
CA THR A 22 -34.30 22.62 -47.45
C THR A 22 -33.75 21.62 -48.45
N ASP A 23 -34.22 21.65 -49.69
CA ASP A 23 -33.73 20.79 -50.79
C ASP A 23 -32.20 20.84 -50.99
N ASN A 24 -31.54 21.90 -50.52
CA ASN A 24 -30.09 22.12 -50.68
C ASN A 24 -29.24 21.77 -49.44
N ALA A 25 -29.81 21.71 -48.23
CA ALA A 25 -29.03 21.45 -47.01
C ALA A 25 -29.87 21.08 -45.77
N ASP A 26 -29.47 20.00 -45.10
CA ASP A 26 -29.92 19.63 -43.75
C ASP A 26 -29.07 20.35 -42.69
N ARG A 27 -29.66 21.23 -41.89
CA ARG A 27 -28.94 22.05 -40.89
C ARG A 27 -29.40 21.82 -39.45
N THR A 28 -28.47 21.90 -38.51
CA THR A 28 -28.70 21.78 -37.06
C THR A 28 -27.88 22.83 -36.31
N TRP A 29 -28.29 23.18 -35.09
CA TRP A 29 -27.48 24.05 -34.22
C TRP A 29 -26.38 23.24 -33.55
N LEU A 30 -25.13 23.60 -33.82
CA LEU A 30 -23.95 23.02 -33.18
C LEU A 30 -23.48 23.92 -32.04
N HIS A 31 -23.36 23.32 -30.86
CA HIS A 31 -22.86 23.95 -29.65
C HIS A 31 -21.50 23.39 -29.30
N ARG A 32 -20.49 24.23 -29.13
CA ARG A 32 -19.16 23.85 -28.65
C ARG A 32 -18.80 24.67 -27.43
N ARG A 33 -17.96 24.09 -26.56
CA ARG A 33 -17.50 24.74 -25.34
C ARG A 33 -16.98 26.15 -25.64
N ASP A 34 -17.42 27.11 -24.84
CA ASP A 34 -16.97 28.52 -24.88
C ASP A 34 -17.12 29.22 -26.24
N THR A 35 -18.03 28.74 -27.09
CA THR A 35 -18.33 29.37 -28.39
C THR A 35 -19.82 29.59 -28.58
N SER A 36 -20.17 30.67 -29.29
CA SER A 36 -21.55 30.94 -29.66
C SER A 36 -22.09 29.83 -30.59
N PRO A 37 -23.35 29.38 -30.39
CA PRO A 37 -23.97 28.36 -31.21
C PRO A 37 -23.98 28.74 -32.69
N ARG A 38 -23.77 27.76 -33.58
CA ARG A 38 -23.76 27.99 -35.04
C ARG A 38 -24.67 27.03 -35.77
N LEU A 39 -25.43 27.55 -36.73
CA LEU A 39 -26.20 26.73 -37.65
C LEU A 39 -25.25 26.11 -38.68
N VAL A 40 -25.13 24.79 -38.70
CA VAL A 40 -24.19 24.05 -39.56
C VAL A 40 -24.86 22.91 -40.31
N VAL A 41 -24.23 22.47 -41.39
CA VAL A 41 -24.69 21.33 -42.19
C VAL A 41 -24.34 20.01 -41.50
N THR A 42 -25.28 19.07 -41.40
CA THR A 42 -25.07 17.79 -40.69
C THR A 42 -23.94 16.92 -41.27
N LYS A 43 -23.61 17.08 -42.57
CA LYS A 43 -22.45 16.42 -43.20
C LYS A 43 -21.08 16.80 -42.60
N ASP A 44 -21.02 17.90 -41.85
CA ASP A 44 -19.81 18.44 -41.21
C ASP A 44 -19.82 18.23 -39.69
N VAL A 45 -20.83 17.55 -39.14
CA VAL A 45 -20.99 17.28 -37.71
C VAL A 45 -20.73 15.82 -37.40
N GLY A 46 -19.98 15.55 -36.32
CA GLY A 46 -19.71 14.20 -35.84
C GLY A 46 -18.95 13.34 -36.86
N VAL A 47 -18.03 13.95 -37.62
CA VAL A 47 -17.29 13.34 -38.73
C VAL A 47 -15.78 13.38 -38.49
N GLY A 48 -15.06 12.33 -38.91
CA GLY A 48 -13.61 12.26 -38.86
C GLY A 48 -13.01 11.73 -40.16
N GLU A 49 -11.78 12.14 -40.47
CA GLU A 49 -11.03 11.57 -41.59
C GLU A 49 -10.37 10.25 -41.18
N TYR A 50 -10.64 9.17 -41.92
CA TYR A 50 -10.10 7.83 -41.66
C TYR A 50 -10.31 7.35 -40.20
N PHE A 51 -11.52 7.61 -39.67
CA PHE A 51 -11.81 7.43 -38.25
C PHE A 51 -11.73 5.97 -37.77
N TYR A 52 -12.29 5.02 -38.53
CA TYR A 52 -12.23 3.58 -38.22
C TYR A 52 -11.27 2.79 -39.11
N SER A 53 -11.10 3.20 -40.38
CA SER A 53 -10.16 2.55 -41.30
C SER A 53 -9.53 3.51 -42.31
N LYS A 54 -8.33 3.13 -42.79
CA LYS A 54 -7.73 3.69 -44.01
C LYS A 54 -8.46 3.13 -45.24
N LEU A 55 -8.23 3.74 -46.40
CA LEU A 55 -8.76 3.25 -47.67
C LEU A 55 -8.39 1.78 -47.89
N ALA A 56 -9.36 1.01 -48.40
CA ALA A 56 -9.18 -0.41 -48.68
C ALA A 56 -7.97 -0.65 -49.60
N ILE A 57 -7.15 -1.63 -49.24
CA ILE A 57 -6.21 -2.25 -50.18
C ILE A 57 -7.04 -3.28 -50.96
N ALA A 58 -6.93 -3.29 -52.28
CA ALA A 58 -7.89 -3.88 -53.21
C ALA A 58 -8.51 -5.23 -52.77
N GLY A 59 -9.82 -5.23 -52.49
CA GLY A 59 -10.65 -6.43 -52.29
C GLY A 59 -11.10 -6.73 -50.86
N GLU A 60 -10.45 -6.14 -49.84
CA GLU A 60 -10.81 -6.39 -48.43
C GLU A 60 -11.91 -5.45 -47.93
N LYS A 61 -12.90 -5.99 -47.20
CA LYS A 61 -13.89 -5.18 -46.49
C LYS A 61 -13.23 -4.43 -45.34
N THR A 62 -13.40 -3.11 -45.32
CA THR A 62 -12.91 -2.25 -44.24
C THR A 62 -13.85 -2.26 -43.04
N LEU A 63 -13.41 -1.71 -41.90
CA LEU A 63 -14.28 -1.55 -40.74
C LEU A 63 -15.43 -0.56 -41.04
N ASP A 64 -15.16 0.48 -41.84
CA ASP A 64 -16.19 1.42 -42.31
C ASP A 64 -17.29 0.70 -43.11
N ASP A 65 -16.93 -0.30 -43.93
CA ASP A 65 -17.91 -1.09 -44.70
C ASP A 65 -18.77 -1.98 -43.78
N LEU A 66 -18.18 -2.58 -42.75
CA LEU A 66 -18.90 -3.40 -41.77
C LEU A 66 -19.88 -2.57 -40.94
N ILE A 67 -19.43 -1.41 -40.45
CA ILE A 67 -20.28 -0.50 -39.67
C ILE A 67 -21.43 0.02 -40.55
N THR A 68 -21.13 0.45 -41.79
CA THR A 68 -22.15 0.96 -42.71
C THR A 68 -23.21 -0.09 -43.04
N ALA A 69 -22.83 -1.35 -43.23
CA ALA A 69 -23.79 -2.44 -43.48
C ALA A 69 -24.73 -2.67 -42.29
N PHE A 70 -24.19 -2.70 -41.07
CA PHE A 70 -24.98 -2.88 -39.85
C PHE A 70 -25.90 -1.68 -39.57
N GLU A 71 -25.46 -0.47 -39.90
CA GLU A 71 -26.24 0.76 -39.73
C GLU A 71 -27.53 0.79 -40.55
N CYS A 72 -27.61 0.07 -41.68
CA CYS A 72 -28.84 -0.03 -42.45
C CYS A 72 -29.97 -0.67 -41.64
N GLU A 73 -29.66 -1.69 -40.82
CA GLU A 73 -30.63 -2.36 -39.94
C GLU A 73 -31.03 -1.43 -38.78
N ILE A 74 -30.05 -0.83 -38.11
CA ILE A 74 -30.27 0.12 -37.01
C ILE A 74 -31.14 1.32 -37.44
N GLN A 75 -30.90 1.83 -38.66
CA GLN A 75 -31.69 2.93 -39.21
C GLN A 75 -33.16 2.53 -39.42
N ALA A 76 -33.42 1.30 -39.87
CA ALA A 76 -34.78 0.81 -40.07
C ALA A 76 -35.53 0.70 -38.74
N ASP A 77 -34.89 0.14 -37.71
CA ASP A 77 -35.46 0.00 -36.38
C ASP A 77 -35.72 1.36 -35.72
N LEU A 78 -34.75 2.28 -35.79
CA LEU A 78 -34.89 3.62 -35.21
C LEU A 78 -36.08 4.37 -35.84
N ARG A 79 -36.26 4.25 -37.16
CA ARG A 79 -37.42 4.84 -37.86
C ARG A 79 -38.73 4.20 -37.43
N ALA A 80 -38.75 2.91 -37.11
CA ALA A 80 -39.94 2.25 -36.58
C ALA A 80 -40.29 2.77 -35.18
N ILE A 81 -39.30 2.94 -34.31
CA ILE A 81 -39.47 3.52 -32.96
C ILE A 81 -39.98 4.95 -33.07
N GLN A 82 -39.40 5.80 -33.92
CA GLN A 82 -39.81 7.19 -34.12
C GLN A 82 -41.26 7.36 -34.62
N LYS A 83 -41.82 6.35 -35.29
CA LYS A 83 -43.22 6.35 -35.75
C LYS A 83 -44.20 5.78 -34.72
N THR A 84 -43.69 5.19 -33.64
CA THR A 84 -44.52 4.60 -32.59
C THR A 84 -45.09 5.73 -31.72
N PRO A 85 -46.39 5.71 -31.35
CA PRO A 85 -46.96 6.69 -30.44
C PRO A 85 -46.15 6.82 -29.14
N PRO A 86 -45.89 8.04 -28.64
CA PRO A 86 -45.18 8.24 -27.39
C PRO A 86 -45.84 7.49 -26.21
N GLY A 87 -45.03 6.93 -25.32
CA GLY A 87 -45.46 6.17 -24.14
C GLY A 87 -45.60 4.67 -24.36
N ASN A 88 -45.58 4.21 -25.62
CA ASN A 88 -45.63 2.80 -25.96
C ASN A 88 -44.34 2.07 -25.57
N VAL A 89 -44.51 0.79 -25.23
CA VAL A 89 -43.40 -0.13 -24.94
C VAL A 89 -42.67 -0.45 -26.24
N ILE A 90 -41.35 -0.37 -26.18
CA ILE A 90 -40.43 -0.75 -27.26
C ILE A 90 -39.84 -2.11 -26.91
N GLU A 91 -39.62 -2.95 -27.93
CA GLU A 91 -38.99 -4.25 -27.75
C GLU A 91 -37.58 -4.09 -27.15
N PRO A 92 -37.30 -4.68 -25.96
CA PRO A 92 -36.05 -4.43 -25.25
C PRO A 92 -34.79 -4.79 -26.02
N ILE A 93 -34.83 -5.89 -26.79
CA ILE A 93 -33.69 -6.34 -27.61
C ILE A 93 -33.35 -5.31 -28.68
N VAL A 94 -34.36 -4.71 -29.33
CA VAL A 94 -34.17 -3.70 -30.37
C VAL A 94 -33.57 -2.43 -29.77
N ALA A 95 -34.13 -1.94 -28.65
CA ALA A 95 -33.67 -0.74 -27.98
C ALA A 95 -32.23 -0.89 -27.42
N ALA A 96 -31.93 -2.05 -26.83
CA ALA A 96 -30.60 -2.41 -26.35
C ALA A 96 -29.56 -2.43 -27.48
N ARG A 97 -29.89 -3.06 -28.62
CA ARG A 97 -29.02 -3.12 -29.80
C ARG A 97 -28.71 -1.74 -30.37
N ILE A 98 -29.72 -0.89 -30.52
CA ILE A 98 -29.56 0.49 -31.01
C ILE A 98 -28.64 1.28 -30.07
N THR A 99 -28.94 1.24 -28.77
CA THR A 99 -28.19 1.97 -27.75
C THR A 99 -26.72 1.55 -27.73
N THR A 100 -26.47 0.24 -27.60
CA THR A 100 -25.10 -0.32 -27.57
C THR A 100 -24.31 0.06 -28.81
N HIS A 101 -24.90 -0.12 -30.00
CA HIS A 101 -24.22 0.20 -31.26
C HIS A 101 -23.86 1.68 -31.36
N LEU A 102 -24.81 2.57 -31.05
CA LEU A 102 -24.58 4.01 -31.16
C LEU A 102 -23.56 4.51 -30.14
N THR A 103 -23.57 4.00 -28.91
CA THR A 103 -22.59 4.41 -27.88
C THR A 103 -21.16 3.96 -28.21
N LEU A 104 -20.97 2.69 -28.61
CA LEU A 104 -19.64 2.10 -28.82
C LEU A 104 -18.81 2.74 -29.92
N ARG A 105 -19.48 3.36 -30.90
CA ARG A 105 -18.84 3.89 -32.09
C ARG A 105 -18.42 5.36 -31.95
N THR A 106 -18.81 6.05 -30.89
CA THR A 106 -18.58 7.49 -30.74
C THR A 106 -17.09 7.85 -30.59
N ALA A 107 -16.73 9.07 -31.00
CA ALA A 107 -15.44 9.67 -30.65
C ALA A 107 -15.35 9.98 -29.15
N HIS A 108 -16.48 10.21 -28.50
CA HIS A 108 -16.60 10.42 -27.06
C HIS A 108 -15.98 9.26 -26.28
N LEU A 109 -16.33 8.01 -26.59
CA LEU A 109 -15.77 6.83 -25.91
C LEU A 109 -14.23 6.78 -26.00
N ARG A 110 -13.68 7.08 -27.20
CA ARG A 110 -12.23 7.13 -27.41
C ARG A 110 -11.58 8.24 -26.57
N SER A 111 -12.19 9.42 -26.52
CA SER A 111 -11.72 10.56 -25.75
C SER A 111 -11.72 10.27 -24.25
N VAL A 112 -12.81 9.71 -23.73
CA VAL A 112 -12.94 9.35 -22.31
C VAL A 112 -11.89 8.31 -21.89
N LEU A 113 -11.67 7.26 -22.70
CA LEU A 113 -10.65 6.26 -22.40
C LEU A 113 -9.22 6.86 -22.43
N GLN A 114 -8.95 7.75 -23.39
CA GLN A 114 -7.67 8.44 -23.49
C GLN A 114 -7.43 9.36 -22.29
N GLN A 115 -8.43 10.14 -21.89
CA GLN A 115 -8.38 11.02 -20.73
C GLN A 115 -8.20 10.22 -19.43
N GLY A 116 -8.93 9.12 -19.25
CA GLY A 116 -8.82 8.28 -18.06
C GLY A 116 -7.46 7.59 -17.92
N MET A 117 -6.91 7.10 -19.02
CA MET A 117 -5.58 6.50 -19.01
C MET A 117 -4.47 7.54 -18.85
N ALA A 118 -4.61 8.74 -19.43
CA ALA A 118 -3.68 9.84 -19.19
C ALA A 118 -3.66 10.25 -17.70
N GLU A 119 -4.84 10.45 -17.09
CA GLU A 119 -4.96 10.77 -15.67
C GLU A 119 -4.37 9.65 -14.78
N PHE A 120 -4.58 8.38 -15.13
CA PHE A 120 -3.98 7.24 -14.43
C PHE A 120 -2.44 7.26 -14.53
N LEU A 121 -1.88 7.49 -15.73
CA LEU A 121 -0.44 7.60 -15.92
C LEU A 121 0.16 8.82 -15.23
N ASP A 122 -0.54 9.94 -15.19
CA ASP A 122 -0.11 11.13 -14.44
C ASP A 122 -0.04 10.84 -12.94
N GLN A 123 -1.00 10.08 -12.40
CA GLN A 123 -0.96 9.65 -11.00
C GLN A 123 0.17 8.65 -10.73
N ILE A 124 0.42 7.68 -11.62
CA ILE A 124 1.60 6.80 -11.53
C ILE A 124 2.89 7.63 -11.62
N SER A 125 2.95 8.63 -12.49
CA SER A 125 4.10 9.52 -12.62
C SER A 125 4.38 10.23 -11.30
N ALA A 126 3.33 10.75 -10.65
CA ALA A 126 3.44 11.42 -9.36
C ALA A 126 3.93 10.47 -8.26
N LEU A 127 3.43 9.22 -8.22
CA LEU A 127 3.94 8.19 -7.30
C LEU A 127 5.40 7.84 -7.59
N SER A 128 5.77 7.75 -8.86
CA SER A 128 7.11 7.36 -9.28
C SER A 128 8.16 8.43 -9.04
N ALA A 129 7.76 9.69 -8.87
CA ALA A 129 8.66 10.82 -8.58
C ALA A 129 9.17 10.82 -7.13
N ASP A 130 8.48 10.11 -6.24
CA ASP A 130 8.84 9.95 -4.82
C ASP A 130 9.39 8.54 -4.59
N SER A 131 10.62 8.45 -4.08
CA SER A 131 11.30 7.16 -3.88
C SER A 131 10.56 6.26 -2.90
N ASP A 132 9.99 6.80 -1.83
CA ASP A 132 9.29 5.99 -0.82
C ASP A 132 7.93 5.51 -1.37
N GLN A 133 7.25 6.31 -2.18
CA GLN A 133 6.01 5.91 -2.83
C GLN A 133 6.22 4.83 -3.91
N LEU A 134 7.28 4.97 -4.71
CA LEU A 134 7.64 3.94 -5.70
C LEU A 134 8.07 2.63 -5.01
N ARG A 135 8.81 2.74 -3.90
CA ARG A 135 9.22 1.60 -3.08
C ARG A 135 8.02 0.81 -2.56
N GLU A 136 6.99 1.51 -2.08
CA GLU A 136 5.72 0.93 -1.65
C GLU A 136 4.96 0.30 -2.83
N LEU A 137 4.83 1.02 -3.95
CA LEU A 137 4.13 0.57 -5.15
C LEU A 137 4.70 -0.72 -5.74
N ILE A 138 6.04 -0.84 -5.79
CA ILE A 138 6.74 -2.04 -6.27
C ILE A 138 6.65 -3.17 -5.22
N GLY A 139 6.39 -2.82 -3.96
CA GLY A 139 6.32 -3.78 -2.86
C GLY A 139 7.67 -4.40 -2.53
N VAL A 140 8.77 -3.66 -2.70
CA VAL A 140 10.14 -4.17 -2.46
C VAL A 140 10.38 -4.56 -1.01
N ASP A 141 9.59 -4.03 -0.08
CA ASP A 141 9.66 -4.40 1.35
C ASP A 141 8.70 -5.51 1.76
N ASN A 142 7.81 -5.97 0.87
CA ASN A 142 6.86 -7.01 1.22
C ASN A 142 7.59 -8.34 1.40
N VAL A 143 7.24 -9.13 2.43
CA VAL A 143 7.93 -10.39 2.76
C VAL A 143 8.08 -11.32 1.56
N GLY A 144 7.05 -11.39 0.71
CA GLY A 144 7.05 -12.22 -0.49
C GLY A 144 7.82 -11.65 -1.69
N MET A 145 7.97 -10.33 -1.84
CA MET A 145 8.60 -9.66 -3.00
C MET A 145 8.33 -10.33 -4.36
N SER A 146 7.18 -10.99 -4.58
CA SER A 146 7.11 -12.10 -5.55
C SER A 146 7.42 -11.69 -7.00
N ARG A 147 6.93 -10.51 -7.41
CA ARG A 147 7.24 -9.93 -8.72
C ARG A 147 8.71 -9.51 -8.85
N VAL A 148 9.28 -8.93 -7.80
CA VAL A 148 10.68 -8.51 -7.75
C VAL A 148 11.61 -9.72 -7.73
N LEU A 149 11.30 -10.75 -6.94
CA LEU A 149 12.05 -12.00 -6.91
C LEU A 149 12.01 -12.75 -8.24
N ALA A 150 10.90 -12.70 -8.96
CA ALA A 150 10.81 -13.26 -10.31
C ALA A 150 11.73 -12.51 -11.29
N ALA A 151 11.74 -11.17 -11.24
CA ALA A 151 12.64 -10.37 -12.06
C ALA A 151 14.12 -10.59 -11.71
N ILE A 152 14.45 -10.72 -10.42
CA ILE A 152 15.81 -11.07 -9.96
C ILE A 152 16.20 -12.45 -10.47
N GLU A 153 15.30 -13.44 -10.41
CA GLU A 153 15.57 -14.79 -10.92
C GLU A 153 15.86 -14.78 -12.42
N GLU A 154 15.04 -14.06 -13.20
CA GLU A 154 15.24 -13.91 -14.64
C GLU A 154 16.60 -13.27 -14.96
N GLU A 155 16.96 -12.19 -14.27
CA GLU A 155 18.25 -11.51 -14.48
C GLU A 155 19.44 -12.38 -14.04
N LEU A 156 19.32 -13.14 -12.95
CA LEU A 156 20.36 -14.08 -12.52
C LEU A 156 20.56 -15.23 -13.52
N THR A 157 19.54 -15.60 -14.30
CA THR A 157 19.69 -16.62 -15.35
C THR A 157 20.35 -16.09 -16.62
N SER A 158 20.25 -14.79 -16.90
CA SER A 158 20.80 -14.15 -18.11
C SER A 158 22.17 -13.50 -17.88
N SER A 159 22.58 -13.30 -16.62
CA SER A 159 23.79 -12.59 -16.22
C SER A 159 24.95 -13.51 -15.84
N PRO A 160 26.22 -13.13 -16.13
CA PRO A 160 27.42 -13.85 -15.66
C PRO A 160 27.51 -13.96 -14.12
N LEU A 161 26.76 -13.14 -13.39
CA LEU A 161 26.72 -13.14 -11.93
C LEU A 161 26.09 -14.43 -11.36
N GLY A 162 25.16 -15.05 -12.12
CA GLY A 162 24.54 -16.32 -11.78
C GLY A 162 25.48 -17.53 -11.83
N ASP A 163 26.62 -17.40 -12.52
CA ASP A 163 27.64 -18.46 -12.64
C ASP A 163 28.73 -18.36 -11.54
N LEU A 164 28.85 -17.21 -10.87
CA LEU A 164 29.91 -16.94 -9.88
C LEU A 164 29.54 -17.34 -8.45
N LEU A 165 28.25 -17.39 -8.14
CA LEU A 165 27.73 -17.59 -6.79
C LEU A 165 26.66 -18.70 -6.77
N PRO A 166 26.52 -19.47 -5.67
CA PRO A 166 25.38 -20.36 -5.52
C PRO A 166 24.07 -19.58 -5.71
N ARG A 167 23.20 -20.05 -6.61
CA ARG A 167 21.96 -19.34 -6.97
C ARG A 167 21.09 -18.97 -5.75
N PRO A 168 20.87 -19.86 -4.76
CA PRO A 168 20.09 -19.51 -3.58
C PRO A 168 20.70 -18.37 -2.76
N PHE A 169 22.04 -18.29 -2.72
CA PHE A 169 22.75 -17.17 -2.10
C PHE A 169 22.57 -15.88 -2.91
N ALA A 170 22.87 -15.92 -4.22
CA ALA A 170 22.81 -14.75 -5.10
C ALA A 170 21.42 -14.09 -5.06
N LYS A 171 20.35 -14.89 -5.07
CA LYS A 171 18.97 -14.40 -4.97
C LYS A 171 18.71 -13.62 -3.68
N ARG A 172 19.09 -14.19 -2.52
CA ARG A 172 18.91 -13.54 -1.21
C ARG A 172 19.76 -12.27 -1.10
N PHE A 173 20.99 -12.33 -1.59
CA PHE A 173 21.91 -11.21 -1.61
C PHE A 173 21.37 -10.04 -2.45
N VAL A 174 21.00 -10.29 -3.72
CA VAL A 174 20.47 -9.24 -4.62
C VAL A 174 19.16 -8.67 -4.10
N ALA A 175 18.28 -9.51 -3.56
CA ALA A 175 17.02 -9.05 -2.98
C ALA A 175 17.24 -8.14 -1.78
N PHE A 176 18.16 -8.49 -0.87
CA PHE A 176 18.50 -7.65 0.27
C PHE A 176 19.19 -6.35 -0.17
N TRP A 177 20.17 -6.45 -1.07
CA TRP A 177 20.90 -5.30 -1.61
C TRP A 177 19.96 -4.31 -2.31
N LEU A 178 18.99 -4.78 -3.09
CA LEU A 178 18.00 -3.92 -3.72
C LEU A 178 17.14 -3.18 -2.68
N ARG A 179 16.73 -3.86 -1.60
CA ARG A 179 16.00 -3.22 -0.50
C ARG A 179 16.85 -2.17 0.20
N GLU A 180 18.11 -2.48 0.47
CA GLU A 180 19.05 -1.61 1.17
C GLU A 180 19.44 -0.38 0.33
N SER A 181 19.73 -0.57 -0.95
CA SER A 181 20.23 0.45 -1.88
C SER A 181 19.15 1.04 -2.79
N PHE A 182 17.86 0.79 -2.52
CA PHE A 182 16.78 1.22 -3.42
C PHE A 182 16.83 2.72 -3.72
N ASN A 183 17.09 3.56 -2.71
CA ASN A 183 17.13 5.02 -2.90
C ASN A 183 18.28 5.42 -3.82
N ASP A 184 19.44 4.76 -3.71
CA ASP A 184 20.59 4.99 -4.59
C ASP A 184 20.31 4.50 -6.02
N VAL A 185 19.68 3.33 -6.15
CA VAL A 185 19.25 2.76 -7.44
C VAL A 185 18.22 3.68 -8.11
N TYR A 186 17.24 4.15 -7.36
CA TYR A 186 16.22 5.09 -7.83
C TYR A 186 16.87 6.39 -8.29
N ALA A 187 17.71 7.02 -7.46
CA ALA A 187 18.39 8.27 -7.81
C ALA A 187 19.26 8.13 -9.08
N SER A 188 19.90 6.97 -9.27
CA SER A 188 20.75 6.71 -10.43
C SER A 188 19.96 6.43 -11.71
N ASN A 189 18.71 5.99 -11.61
CA ASN A 189 17.90 5.52 -12.74
C ASN A 189 16.60 6.32 -12.95
N ALA A 190 16.32 7.37 -12.15
CA ALA A 190 15.08 8.15 -12.20
C ALA A 190 14.77 8.68 -13.60
N ALA A 191 15.77 9.22 -14.30
CA ALA A 191 15.63 9.73 -15.66
C ALA A 191 15.17 8.66 -16.67
N MET A 192 15.64 7.42 -16.51
CA MET A 192 15.24 6.31 -17.38
C MET A 192 13.77 5.92 -17.15
N PHE A 193 13.31 5.91 -15.89
CA PHE A 193 11.91 5.66 -15.55
C PHE A 193 10.98 6.76 -16.11
N GLU A 194 11.37 8.02 -15.96
CA GLU A 194 10.63 9.16 -16.52
C GLU A 194 10.55 9.10 -18.05
N GLU A 195 11.65 8.75 -18.72
CA GLU A 195 11.68 8.63 -20.18
C GLU A 195 10.79 7.50 -20.69
N ALA A 196 10.81 6.34 -20.02
CA ALA A 196 9.96 5.20 -20.37
C ALA A 196 8.47 5.54 -20.22
N LEU A 197 8.09 6.23 -19.13
CA LEU A 197 6.71 6.66 -18.89
C LEU A 197 6.27 7.74 -19.89
N SER A 198 7.13 8.71 -20.18
CA SER A 198 6.88 9.75 -21.18
C SER A 198 6.64 9.17 -22.57
N LYS A 199 7.40 8.13 -22.95
CA LYS A 199 7.21 7.44 -24.22
C LYS A 199 5.84 6.75 -24.30
N LEU A 200 5.43 6.09 -23.22
CA LEU A 200 4.14 5.41 -23.14
C LEU A 200 2.96 6.39 -23.24
N ILE A 201 3.06 7.55 -22.58
CA ILE A 201 2.07 8.65 -22.69
C ILE A 201 1.96 9.17 -24.13
N LYS A 202 3.09 9.32 -24.84
CA LYS A 202 3.11 9.78 -26.23
C LYS A 202 2.47 8.79 -27.21
N GLU A 203 2.62 7.49 -26.99
CA GLU A 203 2.07 6.44 -27.85
C GLU A 203 0.59 6.11 -27.58
N LEU A 204 0.07 6.58 -26.44
CA LEU A 204 -1.28 6.32 -25.95
C LEU A 204 -2.40 6.58 -26.97
N PRO A 205 -2.44 7.73 -27.68
CA PRO A 205 -3.56 8.03 -28.57
C PRO A 205 -3.68 7.03 -29.72
N SER A 206 -2.54 6.57 -30.27
CA SER A 206 -2.50 5.56 -31.32
C SER A 206 -2.89 4.17 -30.82
N MET A 207 -2.38 3.74 -29.66
CA MET A 207 -2.73 2.44 -29.07
C MET A 207 -4.23 2.34 -28.76
N MET A 208 -4.82 3.40 -28.22
CA MET A 208 -6.25 3.44 -27.91
C MET A 208 -7.12 3.39 -29.16
N ARG A 209 -6.74 4.13 -30.21
CA ARG A 209 -7.42 4.07 -31.50
C ARG A 209 -7.42 2.66 -32.06
N ASP A 210 -6.26 2.03 -32.10
CA ASP A 210 -6.08 0.72 -32.74
C ASP A 210 -6.78 -0.38 -31.94
N SER A 211 -6.75 -0.31 -30.59
CA SER A 211 -7.48 -1.20 -29.69
C SER A 211 -9.00 -1.05 -29.81
N HIS A 212 -9.51 0.19 -29.86
CA HIS A 212 -10.93 0.47 -30.07
C HIS A 212 -11.42 -0.07 -31.42
N ASN A 213 -10.66 0.18 -32.50
CA ASN A 213 -10.98 -0.35 -33.83
C ASN A 213 -10.96 -1.88 -33.86
N LYS A 214 -10.02 -2.52 -33.15
CA LYS A 214 -9.98 -3.98 -33.00
C LYS A 214 -11.23 -4.49 -32.28
N ALA A 215 -11.60 -3.89 -31.15
CA ALA A 215 -12.81 -4.25 -30.42
C ALA A 215 -14.08 -4.15 -31.29
N LEU A 216 -14.23 -3.07 -32.08
CA LEU A 216 -15.35 -2.93 -33.01
C LEU A 216 -15.38 -4.01 -34.12
N ARG A 217 -14.23 -4.62 -34.46
CA ARG A 217 -14.14 -5.71 -35.44
C ARG A 217 -14.43 -7.09 -34.85
N THR A 218 -13.94 -7.34 -33.63
CA THR A 218 -13.89 -8.69 -33.05
C THR A 218 -14.94 -8.93 -31.97
N THR A 219 -15.40 -7.89 -31.31
CA THR A 219 -16.32 -8.02 -30.17
C THR A 219 -17.74 -8.13 -30.66
N ASN A 220 -18.40 -9.22 -30.29
CA ASN A 220 -19.84 -9.36 -30.45
C ASN A 220 -20.48 -8.78 -29.17
N PRO A 221 -21.11 -7.59 -29.20
CA PRO A 221 -21.58 -6.90 -28.00
C PRO A 221 -22.80 -7.55 -27.34
N LYS A 222 -23.08 -8.83 -27.64
CA LYS A 222 -24.23 -9.61 -27.18
C LYS A 222 -24.44 -9.59 -25.68
N GLN A 223 -23.37 -9.54 -24.88
CA GLN A 223 -23.52 -9.46 -23.43
C GLN A 223 -24.13 -8.12 -22.99
N TRP A 224 -23.68 -7.00 -23.55
CA TRP A 224 -24.23 -5.69 -23.26
C TRP A 224 -25.65 -5.51 -23.81
N GLU A 225 -25.91 -6.07 -25.00
CA GLU A 225 -27.27 -6.13 -25.53
C GLU A 225 -28.19 -6.94 -24.62
N ALA A 226 -27.73 -8.08 -24.09
CA ALA A 226 -28.50 -8.90 -23.15
C ALA A 226 -28.74 -8.19 -21.82
N ASP A 227 -27.73 -7.50 -21.30
CA ASP A 227 -27.79 -6.72 -20.06
C ASP A 227 -28.79 -5.56 -20.18
N LEU A 228 -28.72 -4.77 -21.26
CA LEU A 228 -29.65 -3.67 -21.52
C LEU A 228 -31.06 -4.13 -21.90
N ALA A 229 -31.20 -5.34 -22.46
CA ALA A 229 -32.51 -5.93 -22.76
C ALA A 229 -33.29 -6.31 -21.49
N GLN A 230 -32.66 -6.28 -20.30
CA GLN A 230 -33.35 -6.45 -19.02
C GLN A 230 -34.16 -5.22 -18.60
N LEU A 231 -33.94 -4.06 -19.23
CA LEU A 231 -34.67 -2.83 -18.93
C LEU A 231 -36.04 -2.82 -19.63
N SER A 232 -36.98 -2.07 -19.03
CA SER A 232 -38.26 -1.73 -19.66
C SER A 232 -38.07 -0.49 -20.55
N TRP A 233 -38.27 -0.64 -21.86
CA TRP A 233 -38.02 0.43 -22.83
C TRP A 233 -39.30 1.11 -23.31
N ARG A 234 -39.31 2.44 -23.34
CA ARG A 234 -40.43 3.28 -23.78
C ARG A 234 -39.97 4.54 -24.49
N THR A 235 -40.85 5.10 -25.32
CA THR A 235 -40.66 6.44 -25.89
C THR A 235 -41.27 7.51 -25.00
N HIS A 236 -40.59 8.65 -24.82
CA HIS A 236 -41.08 9.78 -24.05
C HIS A 236 -41.12 11.03 -24.93
N SER A 237 -42.30 11.64 -25.07
CA SER A 237 -42.45 12.90 -25.79
C SER A 237 -41.91 14.04 -24.95
N VAL A 238 -41.10 14.90 -25.55
CA VAL A 238 -40.47 16.06 -24.91
C VAL A 238 -40.45 17.26 -25.86
N ILE A 239 -39.99 18.41 -25.39
CA ILE A 239 -39.80 19.60 -26.23
C ILE A 239 -38.35 20.06 -26.09
N GLY A 240 -37.63 20.12 -27.21
CA GLY A 240 -36.28 20.70 -27.25
C GLY A 240 -35.18 19.81 -26.68
N ALA A 241 -35.29 18.48 -26.79
CA ALA A 241 -34.18 17.59 -26.47
C ALA A 241 -32.94 17.91 -27.32
N ILE A 242 -31.77 17.82 -26.70
CA ILE A 242 -30.47 17.93 -27.38
C ILE A 242 -29.85 16.54 -27.58
N LEU A 243 -29.01 16.41 -28.59
CA LEU A 243 -28.21 15.20 -28.81
C LEU A 243 -26.76 15.44 -28.34
N PRO A 244 -26.33 14.85 -27.23
CA PRO A 244 -24.94 14.93 -26.78
C PRO A 244 -24.01 14.06 -27.64
N ASP A 245 -22.72 14.38 -27.70
CA ASP A 245 -21.75 13.58 -28.45
C ASP A 245 -21.41 12.21 -27.82
N CYS A 246 -21.80 12.00 -26.55
CA CYS A 246 -21.82 10.70 -25.88
C CYS A 246 -23.04 9.83 -26.23
N ILE A 247 -24.02 10.43 -26.91
CA ILE A 247 -25.27 9.83 -27.41
C ILE A 247 -26.25 9.38 -26.32
N ALA A 248 -25.81 8.64 -25.30
CA ALA A 248 -26.66 8.09 -24.26
C ALA A 248 -26.18 8.51 -22.86
N LEU A 249 -27.14 8.75 -21.98
CA LEU A 249 -26.91 9.01 -20.56
C LEU A 249 -27.39 7.82 -19.73
N ALA A 250 -26.71 7.57 -18.61
CA ALA A 250 -27.10 6.55 -17.66
C ALA A 250 -27.09 7.09 -16.23
N GLN A 251 -27.91 6.48 -15.39
CA GLN A 251 -27.97 6.72 -13.95
C GLN A 251 -27.96 5.37 -13.21
N ILE A 252 -27.20 5.32 -12.12
CA ILE A 252 -27.06 4.16 -11.23
C ILE A 252 -27.26 4.65 -9.80
N GLY A 253 -28.24 4.11 -9.09
CA GLY A 253 -28.65 4.56 -7.76
C GLY A 253 -29.00 6.04 -7.72
N ALA A 254 -28.46 6.73 -6.72
CA ALA A 254 -28.64 8.16 -6.51
C ALA A 254 -27.62 9.03 -7.28
N ASP A 255 -26.76 8.44 -8.12
CA ASP A 255 -25.78 9.21 -8.89
C ASP A 255 -26.47 10.10 -9.93
N PRO A 256 -25.89 11.26 -10.29
CA PRO A 256 -26.41 12.09 -11.37
C PRO A 256 -26.29 11.37 -12.72
N LEU A 257 -27.09 11.80 -13.70
CA LEU A 257 -26.97 11.35 -15.09
C LEU A 257 -25.53 11.60 -15.60
N THR A 258 -24.87 10.53 -16.04
CA THR A 258 -23.49 10.49 -16.56
C THR A 258 -23.49 9.93 -17.99
N PRO A 259 -22.40 10.11 -18.77
CA PRO A 259 -22.30 9.44 -20.06
C PRO A 259 -22.41 7.93 -19.87
N PHE A 260 -23.21 7.26 -20.71
CA PHE A 260 -23.27 5.81 -20.67
C PHE A 260 -21.95 5.22 -21.17
N ILE A 261 -21.21 4.59 -20.25
CA ILE A 261 -20.01 3.83 -20.54
C ILE A 261 -20.30 2.40 -20.11
N LEU A 262 -20.01 1.45 -21.00
CA LEU A 262 -20.24 0.04 -20.75
C LEU A 262 -19.25 -0.45 -19.68
N LYS A 263 -19.77 -0.69 -18.47
CA LYS A 263 -19.06 -1.38 -17.39
C LYS A 263 -19.57 -2.81 -17.28
N GLU A 264 -18.67 -3.77 -17.14
CA GLU A 264 -19.06 -5.16 -16.93
C GLU A 264 -19.87 -5.30 -15.62
N GLN A 265 -20.97 -6.05 -15.67
CA GLN A 265 -21.78 -6.46 -14.51
C GLN A 265 -22.55 -5.35 -13.76
N GLN A 266 -22.70 -4.15 -14.33
CA GLN A 266 -23.50 -3.08 -13.72
C GLN A 266 -24.55 -2.54 -14.70
N ILE A 267 -25.76 -3.11 -14.68
CA ILE A 267 -26.89 -2.64 -15.49
C ILE A 267 -27.42 -1.33 -14.88
N PRO A 268 -27.61 -0.25 -15.65
CA PRO A 268 -28.08 1.03 -15.12
C PRO A 268 -29.55 0.97 -14.69
N ASP A 269 -29.94 1.85 -13.78
CA ASP A 269 -31.34 1.93 -13.32
C ASP A 269 -32.20 2.73 -14.29
N LEU A 270 -31.57 3.71 -14.96
CA LEU A 270 -32.17 4.55 -15.98
C LEU A 270 -31.15 4.79 -17.11
N LEU A 271 -31.61 4.67 -18.35
CA LEU A 271 -30.86 5.01 -19.56
C LEU A 271 -31.71 5.91 -20.44
N ILE A 272 -31.13 7.02 -20.90
CA ILE A 272 -31.79 8.01 -21.75
C ILE A 272 -30.99 8.17 -23.06
N LEU A 273 -31.67 7.96 -24.18
CA LEU A 273 -31.16 8.16 -25.53
C LEU A 273 -32.05 9.16 -26.30
N PRO A 274 -31.61 10.41 -26.52
CA PRO A 274 -32.30 11.35 -27.39
C PRO A 274 -32.29 10.86 -28.84
N ILE A 275 -33.47 10.59 -29.41
CA ILE A 275 -33.61 10.09 -30.79
C ILE A 275 -34.22 11.12 -31.75
N ALA A 276 -34.81 12.19 -31.20
CA ALA A 276 -35.22 13.40 -31.91
C ALA A 276 -35.40 14.55 -30.90
N HIS A 277 -35.48 15.79 -31.39
CA HIS A 277 -35.68 16.98 -30.55
C HIS A 277 -36.98 16.95 -29.72
N ASN A 278 -37.92 16.09 -30.07
CA ASN A 278 -39.19 15.92 -29.38
C ASN A 278 -39.41 14.51 -28.82
N LEU A 279 -38.39 13.64 -28.85
CA LEU A 279 -38.55 12.23 -28.51
C LEU A 279 -37.29 11.64 -27.86
N LEU A 280 -37.46 11.05 -26.68
CA LEU A 280 -36.44 10.25 -25.99
C LEU A 280 -36.80 8.77 -26.06
N LEU A 281 -35.79 7.91 -26.19
CA LEU A 281 -35.89 6.48 -25.91
C LEU A 281 -35.32 6.24 -24.51
N VAL A 282 -36.14 5.66 -23.63
CA VAL A 282 -35.82 5.54 -22.20
C VAL A 282 -35.93 4.08 -21.78
N GLY A 283 -34.88 3.56 -21.14
CA GLY A 283 -34.88 2.25 -20.49
C GLY A 283 -34.84 2.42 -18.98
N SER A 284 -35.74 1.77 -18.23
CA SER A 284 -35.76 1.81 -16.76
C SER A 284 -35.95 0.43 -16.13
N ARG A 285 -35.45 0.24 -14.91
CA ARG A 285 -35.77 -0.96 -14.10
C ARG A 285 -37.16 -0.89 -13.44
N ASP A 286 -37.54 0.30 -12.98
CA ASP A 286 -38.78 0.54 -12.23
C ASP A 286 -39.88 1.20 -13.10
N GLU A 287 -41.05 1.43 -12.47
CA GLU A 287 -42.27 2.05 -13.02
C GLU A 287 -42.05 3.36 -13.82
N PRO A 288 -43.04 3.84 -14.60
CA PRO A 288 -42.88 4.99 -15.50
C PRO A 288 -42.26 6.21 -14.81
N ILE A 289 -41.06 6.59 -15.26
CA ILE A 289 -40.30 7.71 -14.70
C ILE A 289 -40.78 9.03 -15.31
N GLN A 290 -41.07 10.02 -14.47
CA GLN A 290 -41.22 11.41 -14.93
C GLN A 290 -39.84 12.02 -15.17
N LEU A 291 -39.61 12.51 -16.38
CA LEU A 291 -38.36 13.15 -16.78
C LEU A 291 -38.57 14.65 -16.91
N ASP A 292 -37.73 15.42 -16.23
CA ASP A 292 -37.59 16.85 -16.48
C ASP A 292 -36.58 17.07 -17.61
N ILE A 293 -37.05 17.62 -18.73
CA ILE A 293 -36.24 17.82 -19.93
C ILE A 293 -35.12 18.83 -19.71
N ASP A 294 -35.31 19.82 -18.85
CA ASP A 294 -34.28 20.83 -18.57
C ASP A 294 -33.10 20.18 -17.84
N THR A 295 -33.39 19.32 -16.85
CA THR A 295 -32.38 18.50 -16.17
C THR A 295 -31.68 17.54 -17.13
N VAL A 296 -32.43 16.88 -18.04
CA VAL A 296 -31.85 15.97 -19.04
C VAL A 296 -30.95 16.71 -20.03
N ASN A 297 -31.35 17.89 -20.50
CA ASN A 297 -30.57 18.71 -21.43
C ASN A 297 -29.31 19.27 -20.75
N ALA A 298 -29.42 19.75 -19.51
CA ALA A 298 -28.26 20.20 -18.73
C ALA A 298 -27.27 19.04 -18.51
N ALA A 299 -27.75 17.85 -18.16
CA ALA A 299 -26.93 16.66 -18.03
C ALA A 299 -26.30 16.24 -19.37
N SER A 300 -27.06 16.28 -20.47
CA SER A 300 -26.58 15.96 -21.82
C SER A 300 -25.45 16.89 -22.24
N ALA A 301 -25.60 18.20 -22.02
CA ALA A 301 -24.56 19.18 -22.27
C ALA A 301 -23.33 18.90 -21.37
N ALA A 302 -23.53 18.70 -20.06
CA ALA A 302 -22.45 18.43 -19.12
C ALA A 302 -21.66 17.13 -19.41
N CYS A 303 -22.33 16.14 -20.00
CA CYS A 303 -21.78 14.85 -20.41
C CYS A 303 -21.21 14.85 -21.83
N SER A 304 -21.37 15.93 -22.59
CA SER A 304 -20.74 16.05 -23.91
C SER A 304 -19.25 16.33 -23.73
N ASP A 305 -18.39 15.72 -24.53
CA ASP A 305 -16.94 15.96 -24.46
C ASP A 305 -16.56 17.25 -25.19
N SER A 306 -17.05 17.39 -26.42
CA SER A 306 -16.64 18.44 -27.36
C SER A 306 -17.80 19.28 -27.90
N PHE A 307 -18.95 18.67 -28.13
CA PHE A 307 -20.14 19.36 -28.65
C PHE A 307 -21.44 18.63 -28.35
N PHE A 308 -22.56 19.33 -28.53
CA PHE A 308 -23.88 18.73 -28.72
C PHE A 308 -24.60 19.41 -29.90
N ILE A 309 -25.67 18.79 -30.40
CA ILE A 309 -26.55 19.41 -31.40
C ILE A 309 -27.99 19.56 -30.93
N ALA A 310 -28.69 20.54 -31.49
CA ALA A 310 -30.06 20.88 -31.11
C ALA A 310 -30.89 21.41 -32.30
N HIS A 311 -32.22 21.28 -32.17
CA HIS A 311 -33.18 21.87 -33.11
C HIS A 311 -33.21 23.41 -33.03
N SER A 312 -32.95 23.98 -31.87
CA SER A 312 -32.89 25.43 -31.62
C SER A 312 -31.65 25.79 -30.82
N SER A 313 -31.20 27.03 -30.91
CA SER A 313 -30.10 27.55 -30.08
C SER A 313 -30.48 27.55 -28.60
N THR A 314 -29.58 27.07 -27.74
CA THR A 314 -29.66 27.07 -26.27
C THR A 314 -28.40 27.68 -25.62
N ASP A 315 -28.46 27.99 -24.32
CA ASP A 315 -27.33 28.58 -23.57
C ASP A 315 -26.57 27.56 -22.69
N LEU A 316 -26.55 26.29 -23.13
CA LEU A 316 -25.92 25.20 -22.35
C LEU A 316 -24.45 24.93 -22.73
N SER A 317 -23.87 25.72 -23.63
CA SER A 317 -22.50 25.51 -24.14
C SER A 317 -21.42 25.55 -23.05
N SER A 318 -21.65 26.30 -21.96
CA SER A 318 -20.73 26.43 -20.82
C SER A 318 -20.64 25.14 -19.98
N LEU A 319 -21.64 24.26 -20.07
CA LEU A 319 -21.66 23.01 -19.31
C LEU A 319 -20.79 21.92 -19.96
N ILE A 320 -20.46 22.04 -21.25
CA ILE A 320 -19.80 20.99 -22.03
C ILE A 320 -18.55 20.44 -21.32
N GLY A 321 -18.55 19.15 -21.03
CA GLY A 321 -17.47 18.33 -20.47
C GLY A 321 -17.15 18.53 -18.99
N GLN A 322 -17.98 19.28 -18.26
CA GLN A 322 -17.85 19.39 -16.79
C GLN A 322 -18.02 18.03 -16.10
N ARG A 323 -18.90 17.15 -16.59
CA ARG A 323 -19.21 15.87 -15.92
C ARG A 323 -18.30 14.72 -16.33
N CYS A 324 -17.77 14.73 -17.56
CA CYS A 324 -16.81 13.71 -18.03
C CYS A 324 -15.51 13.73 -17.22
N SER A 325 -14.93 14.91 -17.01
CA SER A 325 -13.67 15.04 -16.26
C SER A 325 -13.83 14.57 -14.80
N LEU A 326 -14.95 14.91 -14.15
CA LEU A 326 -15.23 14.49 -12.77
C LEU A 326 -15.43 12.98 -12.65
N ALA A 327 -16.17 12.36 -13.58
CA ALA A 327 -16.40 10.92 -13.58
C ALA A 327 -15.09 10.14 -13.78
N ILE A 328 -14.22 10.60 -14.69
CA ILE A 328 -12.90 10.01 -14.92
C ILE A 328 -12.03 10.12 -13.67
N LYS A 329 -11.91 11.32 -13.09
CA LYS A 329 -11.11 11.55 -11.88
C LYS A 329 -11.57 10.68 -10.71
N ARG A 330 -12.90 10.51 -10.53
CA ARG A 330 -13.45 9.64 -9.49
C ARG A 330 -13.01 8.18 -9.70
N VAL A 331 -13.19 7.64 -10.91
CA VAL A 331 -12.85 6.25 -11.22
C VAL A 331 -11.35 5.99 -11.09
N VAL A 332 -10.50 6.90 -11.56
CA VAL A 332 -9.05 6.76 -11.40
C VAL A 332 -8.66 6.81 -9.92
N SER A 333 -9.22 7.74 -9.15
CA SER A 333 -8.98 7.85 -7.71
C SER A 333 -9.40 6.58 -6.94
N GLU A 334 -10.56 6.00 -7.28
CA GLU A 334 -11.03 4.74 -6.69
C GLU A 334 -10.08 3.58 -7.01
N ALA A 335 -9.67 3.41 -8.28
CA ALA A 335 -8.71 2.38 -8.68
C ALA A 335 -7.34 2.54 -8.00
N MET A 336 -6.89 3.79 -7.80
CA MET A 336 -5.64 4.09 -7.10
C MET A 336 -5.74 3.82 -5.61
N ALA A 337 -6.91 4.05 -4.99
CA ALA A 337 -7.15 3.69 -3.60
C ALA A 337 -7.14 2.16 -3.39
N GLU A 338 -7.64 1.38 -4.35
CA GLU A 338 -7.55 -0.08 -4.33
C GLU A 338 -6.11 -0.59 -4.49
N MET A 339 -5.25 0.11 -5.23
CA MET A 339 -3.81 -0.19 -5.34
C MET A 339 -3.01 0.15 -4.07
N HIS A 340 -3.52 1.06 -3.23
CA HIS A 340 -2.88 1.52 -1.99
C HIS A 340 -3.76 1.29 -0.76
N PRO A 341 -3.97 0.04 -0.31
CA PRO A 341 -4.73 -0.23 0.91
C PRO A 341 -4.07 0.35 2.17
N SER A 342 -2.76 0.65 2.15
CA SER A 342 -1.98 0.94 3.36
C SER A 342 -1.88 2.42 3.74
N ARG A 343 -2.27 3.37 2.89
CA ARG A 343 -2.00 4.81 3.11
C ARG A 343 -3.25 5.61 3.50
N LYS A 344 -3.99 5.17 4.53
CA LYS A 344 -4.64 6.16 5.41
C LYS A 344 -3.54 6.83 6.21
N LEU A 345 -2.98 7.90 5.66
CA LEU A 345 -2.05 8.80 6.36
C LEU A 345 -2.79 9.38 7.58
N ARG A 346 -2.78 8.66 8.70
CA ARG A 346 -2.96 9.27 10.00
C ARG A 346 -1.62 9.89 10.31
N SER A 347 -1.57 11.21 10.41
CA SER A 347 -0.62 11.84 11.33
C SER A 347 -0.72 11.03 12.62
N ILE A 348 0.34 10.29 12.96
CA ILE A 348 0.41 9.58 14.23
C ILE A 348 0.63 10.66 15.29
N ASP A 349 -0.46 11.33 15.60
CA ASP A 349 -0.69 11.91 16.90
C ASP A 349 -0.60 10.75 17.89
N MET A 350 -0.05 10.95 19.09
CA MET A 350 -0.03 9.92 20.16
C MET A 350 -1.42 9.32 20.43
N ALA A 351 -2.49 10.03 20.00
CA ALA A 351 -3.87 9.59 19.93
C ALA A 351 -4.15 8.36 19.02
N GLY A 352 -3.29 8.07 18.03
CA GLY A 352 -3.44 6.98 17.07
C GLY A 352 -3.12 5.61 17.66
N MET A 353 -2.16 5.55 18.59
CA MET A 353 -1.84 4.36 19.37
C MET A 353 -2.92 4.07 20.42
N THR A 354 -3.67 5.10 20.83
CA THR A 354 -4.80 5.03 21.77
C THR A 354 -5.98 4.20 21.26
N ARG A 355 -6.09 3.96 19.94
CA ARG A 355 -7.12 3.07 19.38
C ARG A 355 -6.76 1.58 19.39
N VAL A 356 -5.48 1.24 19.46
CA VAL A 356 -5.02 -0.17 19.51
C VAL A 356 -5.24 -0.79 20.91
N VAL A 357 -5.47 0.06 21.92
CA VAL A 357 -5.67 -0.34 23.33
C VAL A 357 -7.12 -0.08 23.79
N SER A 358 -8.03 0.33 22.89
CA SER A 358 -9.36 0.82 23.28
C SER A 358 -10.36 -0.24 23.78
N ASP A 359 -9.91 -1.48 24.06
CA ASP A 359 -10.73 -2.48 24.74
C ASP A 359 -10.20 -2.89 26.13
N SER A 360 -9.03 -2.36 26.57
CA SER A 360 -8.60 -2.58 27.95
C SER A 360 -9.33 -1.62 28.88
N ARG A 361 -10.43 -2.09 29.49
CA ARG A 361 -10.78 -1.62 30.84
C ARG A 361 -9.50 -1.64 31.67
N VAL A 362 -9.23 -0.58 32.44
CA VAL A 362 -8.10 -0.56 33.40
C VAL A 362 -8.22 -1.82 34.27
N GLU A 363 -7.42 -2.84 33.97
CA GLU A 363 -7.43 -4.09 34.73
C GLU A 363 -6.75 -3.78 36.05
N ASN A 364 -7.48 -3.92 37.15
CA ASN A 364 -6.89 -3.86 38.48
C ASN A 364 -6.10 -5.16 38.69
N PHE A 365 -4.77 -5.04 38.81
CA PHE A 365 -3.89 -6.15 39.15
C PHE A 365 -2.97 -5.74 40.32
N SER A 366 -2.38 -6.75 40.97
CA SER A 366 -1.41 -6.58 42.06
C SER A 366 -0.07 -7.15 41.64
N PHE A 367 1.02 -6.49 42.06
CA PHE A 367 2.39 -6.96 41.85
C PHE A 367 3.18 -6.89 43.16
N SER A 368 4.21 -7.71 43.31
CA SER A 368 5.11 -7.67 44.48
C SER A 368 6.30 -6.73 44.25
N LEU A 369 6.80 -6.09 45.31
CA LEU A 369 8.09 -5.39 45.30
C LEU A 369 9.02 -6.04 46.33
N THR A 370 10.25 -6.36 45.95
CA THR A 370 11.25 -6.98 46.81
C THR A 370 12.58 -6.23 46.70
N CYS A 371 13.22 -5.96 47.84
CA CYS A 371 14.57 -5.36 47.90
C CYS A 371 15.51 -6.32 48.64
N GLN A 372 16.64 -6.69 48.02
CA GLN A 372 17.56 -7.70 48.55
C GLN A 372 18.96 -7.12 48.82
N GLY A 373 19.37 -7.10 50.10
CA GLY A 373 20.73 -6.76 50.49
C GLY A 373 21.07 -5.27 50.47
N PHE A 374 20.05 -4.38 50.44
CA PHE A 374 20.21 -2.92 50.44
C PHE A 374 18.92 -2.23 50.92
N PHE A 375 19.05 -0.95 51.31
CA PHE A 375 18.01 -0.07 51.88
C PHE A 375 17.43 -0.46 53.25
N ASP A 376 16.98 0.57 53.99
CA ASP A 376 16.19 0.42 55.20
C ASP A 376 14.68 0.39 54.88
N VAL A 377 13.86 0.14 55.91
CA VAL A 377 12.40 0.01 55.76
C VAL A 377 11.78 1.27 55.15
N GLU A 378 12.25 2.46 55.55
CA GLU A 378 11.75 3.74 55.05
C GLU A 378 12.01 3.92 53.55
N ALA A 379 13.23 3.63 53.08
CA ALA A 379 13.57 3.69 51.67
C ALA A 379 12.80 2.66 50.82
N VAL A 380 12.53 1.47 51.36
CA VAL A 380 11.70 0.45 50.67
C VAL A 380 10.25 0.89 50.55
N GLU A 381 9.66 1.46 51.60
CA GLU A 381 8.29 2.00 51.58
C GLU A 381 8.17 3.12 50.53
N LYS A 382 9.12 4.06 50.54
CA LYS A 382 9.17 5.15 49.56
C LYS A 382 9.34 4.65 48.13
N LEU A 383 10.19 3.64 47.90
CA LEU A 383 10.32 3.01 46.59
C LEU A 383 8.99 2.37 46.15
N GLY A 384 8.30 1.72 47.08
CA GLY A 384 6.95 1.16 46.87
C GLY A 384 5.95 2.21 46.39
N GLU A 385 5.89 3.36 47.04
CA GLU A 385 5.03 4.47 46.62
C GLU A 385 5.36 4.96 45.22
N ILE A 386 6.66 5.14 44.89
CA ILE A 386 7.08 5.58 43.56
C ILE A 386 6.70 4.53 42.50
N MET A 387 6.96 3.25 42.74
CA MET A 387 6.62 2.18 41.80
C MET A 387 5.12 2.06 41.58
N GLN A 388 4.29 2.23 42.62
CA GLN A 388 2.85 2.27 42.46
C GLN A 388 2.39 3.40 41.55
N VAL A 389 2.98 4.60 41.69
CA VAL A 389 2.69 5.74 40.80
C VAL A 389 3.10 5.43 39.37
N VAL A 390 4.35 4.99 39.15
CA VAL A 390 4.87 4.71 37.81
C VAL A 390 4.05 3.62 37.11
N VAL A 391 3.81 2.48 37.76
CA VAL A 391 3.02 1.39 37.20
C VAL A 391 1.60 1.84 36.89
N ARG A 392 0.96 2.63 37.76
CA ARG A 392 -0.39 3.15 37.53
C ARG A 392 -0.45 4.06 36.32
N GLU A 393 0.52 4.96 36.14
CA GLU A 393 0.53 5.87 35.00
C GLU A 393 0.77 5.11 33.69
N ILE A 394 1.71 4.15 33.65
CA ILE A 394 1.95 3.32 32.45
C ILE A 394 0.75 2.41 32.14
N ASN A 395 0.07 1.86 33.15
CA ASN A 395 -1.10 0.99 32.97
C ASN A 395 -2.33 1.71 32.36
N ARG A 396 -2.30 3.05 32.25
CA ARG A 396 -3.34 3.80 31.53
C ARG A 396 -3.26 3.60 30.02
N GLU A 397 -2.06 3.37 29.50
CA GLU A 397 -1.79 3.29 28.06
C GLU A 397 -1.35 1.88 27.63
N LEU A 398 -0.79 1.09 28.54
CA LEU A 398 -0.26 -0.23 28.24
C LEU A 398 -0.80 -1.31 29.17
N PRO A 399 -1.13 -2.52 28.68
CA PRO A 399 -1.64 -3.57 29.54
C PRO A 399 -0.51 -4.20 30.37
N LEU A 400 -0.58 -4.07 31.70
CA LEU A 400 0.44 -4.56 32.62
C LEU A 400 -0.01 -5.72 33.53
N SER A 401 -1.16 -6.35 33.28
CA SER A 401 -1.68 -7.43 34.13
C SER A 401 -0.81 -8.70 34.20
N GLU A 402 0.13 -8.84 33.27
CA GLU A 402 1.14 -9.91 33.27
C GLU A 402 2.34 -9.63 34.19
N LEU A 403 2.41 -8.45 34.84
CA LEU A 403 3.45 -8.16 35.83
C LEU A 403 3.23 -8.98 37.11
N ASP A 404 4.19 -9.86 37.43
CA ASP A 404 4.24 -10.60 38.71
C ASP A 404 4.79 -9.71 39.83
N GLY A 405 5.93 -9.07 39.57
CA GLY A 405 6.62 -8.27 40.56
C GLY A 405 7.92 -7.66 40.08
N MET A 406 8.56 -6.92 40.98
CA MET A 406 9.85 -6.29 40.78
C MET A 406 10.78 -6.63 41.95
N THR A 407 11.99 -7.04 41.62
CA THR A 407 13.08 -7.24 42.58
C THR A 407 14.20 -6.26 42.28
N PHE A 408 14.62 -5.49 43.27
CA PHE A 408 15.86 -4.73 43.23
C PHE A 408 16.88 -5.47 44.12
N ALA A 409 18.13 -5.60 43.68
CA ALA A 409 19.11 -6.40 44.41
C ALA A 409 20.52 -5.81 44.36
N ALA A 410 21.22 -5.83 45.50
CA ALA A 410 22.63 -5.49 45.58
C ALA A 410 23.51 -6.50 44.83
N ASP A 411 23.10 -7.76 44.83
CA ASP A 411 23.67 -8.83 43.99
C ASP A 411 22.67 -9.21 42.90
N TYR A 412 22.70 -8.45 41.80
CA TYR A 412 21.83 -8.65 40.64
C TYR A 412 21.94 -10.07 40.05
N ALA A 413 23.14 -10.64 40.02
CA ALA A 413 23.37 -11.97 39.46
C ALA A 413 22.75 -13.06 40.36
N ALA A 414 22.96 -12.98 41.68
CA ALA A 414 22.35 -13.92 42.62
C ALA A 414 20.82 -13.80 42.63
N ALA A 415 20.27 -12.60 42.48
CA ALA A 415 18.81 -12.40 42.41
C ALA A 415 18.19 -13.05 41.16
N LEU A 416 18.88 -13.01 40.00
CA LEU A 416 18.45 -13.72 38.80
C LEU A 416 18.49 -15.24 38.98
N GLU A 417 19.58 -15.77 39.54
CA GLU A 417 19.75 -17.21 39.72
C GLU A 417 18.78 -17.78 40.77
N GLY A 418 18.47 -17.00 41.80
CA GLY A 418 17.61 -17.38 42.92
C GLY A 418 16.11 -17.11 42.73
N LEU A 419 15.68 -16.53 41.60
CA LEU A 419 14.27 -16.22 41.36
C LEU A 419 13.44 -17.51 41.21
N ASP A 420 12.35 -17.62 41.98
CA ASP A 420 11.36 -18.68 41.79
C ASP A 420 10.53 -18.44 40.52
N ARG A 421 10.79 -19.27 39.50
CA ARG A 421 10.12 -19.22 38.20
C ARG A 421 8.76 -19.91 38.19
N GLY A 422 8.35 -20.58 39.27
CA GLY A 422 7.07 -21.28 39.36
C GLY A 422 6.98 -22.58 38.57
N ASP A 423 8.08 -23.00 37.93
CA ASP A 423 8.23 -24.30 37.28
C ASP A 423 9.66 -24.82 37.53
N PRO A 424 9.82 -25.94 38.25
CA PRO A 424 11.14 -26.49 38.58
C PRO A 424 11.89 -27.09 37.38
N THR A 425 11.22 -27.25 36.23
CA THR A 425 11.87 -27.73 34.99
C THR A 425 12.59 -26.63 34.23
N LEU A 426 12.28 -25.36 34.52
CA LEU A 426 12.97 -24.22 33.93
C LEU A 426 14.34 -24.03 34.57
N SER A 427 15.36 -23.79 33.74
CA SER A 427 16.70 -23.45 34.23
C SER A 427 16.70 -22.10 34.95
N SER A 428 17.62 -21.95 35.92
CA SER A 428 17.96 -20.67 36.54
C SER A 428 18.28 -19.62 35.48
N GLU A 429 17.81 -18.39 35.66
CA GLU A 429 18.03 -17.33 34.69
C GLU A 429 19.40 -16.68 34.88
N LYS A 430 20.09 -16.35 33.78
CA LYS A 430 21.38 -15.66 33.79
C LYS A 430 21.43 -14.58 32.73
N THR A 431 22.30 -13.59 32.90
CA THR A 431 22.60 -12.63 31.83
C THR A 431 23.56 -13.28 30.83
N ASN A 432 23.31 -13.09 29.53
CA ASN A 432 24.24 -13.52 28.50
C ASN A 432 25.59 -12.80 28.65
N PRO A 433 26.71 -13.52 28.50
CA PRO A 433 28.04 -12.94 28.65
C PRO A 433 28.26 -11.87 27.58
N ARG A 434 28.85 -10.73 27.99
CA ARG A 434 29.27 -9.64 27.10
C ARG A 434 30.53 -8.99 27.61
N ALA A 435 31.38 -8.55 26.68
CA ALA A 435 32.64 -7.88 26.99
C ALA A 435 32.52 -6.34 27.08
N TYR A 436 31.30 -5.82 26.94
CA TYR A 436 30.98 -4.40 26.94
C TYR A 436 29.66 -4.17 27.69
N GLY A 437 29.53 -3.03 28.36
CA GLY A 437 28.37 -2.68 29.17
C GLY A 437 28.09 -3.63 30.34
N GLN A 438 27.29 -3.18 31.31
CA GLN A 438 26.85 -3.99 32.44
C GLN A 438 25.34 -4.25 32.36
N ALA A 439 24.89 -5.45 32.70
CA ALA A 439 23.46 -5.74 32.79
C ALA A 439 22.95 -5.29 34.15
N VAL A 440 21.94 -4.43 34.12
CA VAL A 440 21.36 -3.80 35.33
C VAL A 440 19.85 -4.02 35.42
N ALA A 441 19.24 -4.63 34.41
CA ALA A 441 17.82 -4.99 34.42
C ALA A 441 17.54 -6.17 33.49
N LYS A 442 16.57 -7.01 33.85
CA LYS A 442 16.06 -8.10 33.00
C LYS A 442 14.59 -8.42 33.31
N CYS A 443 13.85 -8.78 32.26
CA CYS A 443 12.50 -9.31 32.34
C CYS A 443 12.61 -10.83 32.37
N VAL A 444 12.04 -11.47 33.39
CA VAL A 444 12.12 -12.91 33.57
C VAL A 444 10.74 -13.51 33.57
N HIS A 445 10.54 -14.47 32.67
CA HIS A 445 9.30 -15.22 32.60
C HIS A 445 9.13 -16.12 33.84
N VAL A 446 7.97 -15.97 34.50
CA VAL A 446 7.54 -16.76 35.65
C VAL A 446 6.13 -17.33 35.44
N ILE A 447 5.83 -18.43 36.12
CA ILE A 447 4.51 -19.06 36.12
C ILE A 447 3.87 -18.86 37.49
N ARG A 448 2.63 -18.35 37.51
CA ARG A 448 1.83 -18.14 38.72
C ARG A 448 0.42 -18.61 38.45
N ASN A 449 -0.08 -19.53 39.28
CA ASN A 449 -1.42 -20.10 39.11
C ASN A 449 -1.69 -20.69 37.71
N GLY A 450 -0.65 -21.23 37.06
CA GLY A 450 -0.74 -21.76 35.69
C GLY A 450 -0.75 -20.71 34.59
N GLU A 451 -0.69 -19.42 34.92
CA GLU A 451 -0.60 -18.32 33.96
C GLU A 451 0.83 -17.85 33.77
N ARG A 452 1.16 -17.45 32.54
CA ARG A 452 2.43 -16.84 32.18
C ARG A 452 2.45 -15.38 32.62
N LYS A 453 3.47 -15.02 33.39
CA LYS A 453 3.74 -13.65 33.87
C LYS A 453 5.21 -13.28 33.67
N GLU A 454 5.51 -12.03 33.95
CA GLU A 454 6.84 -11.44 33.85
C GLU A 454 7.24 -10.81 35.20
N HIS A 455 8.43 -11.15 35.69
CA HIS A 455 9.04 -10.57 36.88
C HIS A 455 10.25 -9.71 36.47
N LEU A 456 10.32 -8.48 36.96
CA LEU A 456 11.40 -7.55 36.64
C LEU A 456 12.49 -7.64 37.70
N ILE A 457 13.74 -7.83 37.30
CA ILE A 457 14.89 -7.80 38.20
C ILE A 457 15.78 -6.62 37.82
N PHE A 458 16.13 -5.81 38.81
CA PHE A 458 16.97 -4.62 38.71
C PHE A 458 18.18 -4.73 39.64
N ASP A 459 19.30 -4.18 39.19
CA ASP A 459 20.42 -3.86 40.08
C ASP A 459 20.02 -2.73 41.04
N ALA A 460 20.47 -2.80 42.29
CA ALA A 460 20.19 -1.81 43.32
C ALA A 460 20.54 -0.37 42.90
N CYS A 461 21.53 -0.19 42.01
CA CYS A 461 21.90 1.12 41.50
C CYS A 461 20.73 1.87 40.83
N ILE A 462 19.75 1.15 40.27
CA ILE A 462 18.58 1.77 39.64
C ILE A 462 17.71 2.48 40.69
N ALA A 463 17.46 1.82 41.82
CA ALA A 463 16.68 2.44 42.88
C ALA A 463 17.46 3.54 43.61
N VAL A 464 18.79 3.40 43.74
CA VAL A 464 19.65 4.48 44.26
C VAL A 464 19.56 5.72 43.36
N ASN A 465 19.66 5.56 42.04
CA ASN A 465 19.60 6.66 41.09
C ASN A 465 18.21 7.30 41.02
N LEU A 466 17.14 6.55 41.31
CA LEU A 466 15.79 7.10 41.42
C LEU A 466 15.63 8.07 42.59
N PHE A 467 16.38 7.88 43.66
CA PHE A 467 16.42 8.77 44.83
C PHE A 467 17.42 9.92 44.70
N ASP A 468 18.23 9.95 43.65
CA ASP A 468 19.22 11.00 43.44
C ASP A 468 18.55 12.36 43.21
N ALA A 469 19.17 13.41 43.76
CA ALA A 469 18.76 14.79 43.54
C ALA A 469 19.11 15.26 42.12
N ALA A 470 20.14 14.68 41.49
CA ALA A 470 20.54 14.95 40.12
C ALA A 470 19.49 14.42 39.14
N ASP A 471 18.94 15.33 38.34
CA ASP A 471 17.84 15.03 37.41
C ASP A 471 18.23 14.00 36.34
N GLU A 472 19.50 13.96 35.94
CA GLU A 472 20.02 13.02 34.93
C GLU A 472 20.00 11.56 35.41
N ASN A 473 20.47 11.30 36.64
CA ASN A 473 20.48 9.95 37.21
C ASN A 473 19.05 9.43 37.43
N ARG A 474 18.16 10.31 37.89
CA ARG A 474 16.75 9.98 38.10
C ARG A 474 16.03 9.70 36.77
N SER A 475 16.27 10.52 35.75
CA SER A 475 15.69 10.33 34.41
C SER A 475 16.15 9.01 33.79
N TRP A 476 17.43 8.68 33.91
CA TRP A 476 17.97 7.39 33.45
C TRP A 476 17.31 6.19 34.14
N ALA A 477 17.19 6.22 35.48
CA ALA A 477 16.55 5.16 36.24
C ALA A 477 15.07 4.99 35.86
N LEU A 478 14.35 6.11 35.74
CA LEU A 478 12.94 6.11 35.31
C LEU A 478 12.80 5.56 33.90
N HIS A 479 13.64 6.00 32.96
CA HIS A 479 13.67 5.51 31.58
C HIS A 479 13.83 3.99 31.52
N LEU A 480 14.75 3.42 32.30
CA LEU A 480 14.94 1.98 32.35
C LEU A 480 13.72 1.24 32.92
N ILE A 481 13.13 1.75 34.01
CA ILE A 481 11.93 1.15 34.61
C ILE A 481 10.75 1.17 33.62
N VAL A 482 10.51 2.30 32.95
CA VAL A 482 9.47 2.44 31.92
C VAL A 482 9.74 1.51 30.73
N SER A 483 11.00 1.40 30.27
CA SER A 483 11.40 0.46 29.20
C SER A 483 11.04 -1.00 29.56
N MET A 484 11.30 -1.40 30.80
CA MET A 484 11.02 -2.75 31.30
C MET A 484 9.52 -3.01 31.42
N LEU A 485 8.74 -2.04 31.89
CA LEU A 485 7.27 -2.13 31.92
C LEU A 485 6.69 -2.20 30.51
N ALA A 486 7.21 -1.41 29.56
CA ALA A 486 6.82 -1.50 28.16
C ALA A 486 7.13 -2.88 27.57
N ASN A 487 8.21 -3.53 28.01
CA ASN A 487 8.54 -4.90 27.57
C ASN A 487 7.55 -5.95 28.12
N VAL A 488 7.00 -5.76 29.33
CA VAL A 488 5.91 -6.60 29.86
C VAL A 488 4.68 -6.49 28.98
N ALA A 489 4.27 -5.25 28.67
CA ALA A 489 3.13 -5.01 27.78
C ALA A 489 3.35 -5.57 26.37
N HIS A 490 4.56 -5.42 25.82
CA HIS A 490 4.92 -6.01 24.54
C HIS A 490 4.82 -7.54 24.55
N SER A 491 5.27 -8.20 25.63
CA SER A 491 5.22 -9.66 25.75
C SER A 491 3.78 -10.18 25.68
N ARG A 492 2.83 -9.49 26.32
CA ARG A 492 1.39 -9.77 26.19
C ARG A 492 0.91 -9.63 24.76
N LEU A 493 1.21 -8.49 24.12
CA LEU A 493 0.82 -8.22 22.72
C LEU A 493 1.36 -9.30 21.78
N PHE A 494 2.61 -9.69 21.98
CA PHE A 494 3.28 -10.75 21.22
C PHE A 494 2.54 -12.09 21.39
N ASN A 495 2.26 -12.50 22.63
CA ASN A 495 1.56 -13.77 22.92
C ASN A 495 0.10 -13.78 22.42
N GLN A 496 -0.62 -12.66 22.47
CA GLN A 496 -2.03 -12.58 22.05
C GLN A 496 -2.18 -12.60 20.53
N ARG A 497 -1.27 -11.94 19.80
CA ARG A 497 -1.35 -11.79 18.34
C ARG A 497 -0.73 -12.93 17.55
N LEU A 498 0.13 -13.72 18.18
CA LEU A 498 0.68 -14.94 17.62
C LEU A 498 -0.04 -16.14 18.29
N PRO A 499 -1.28 -16.49 17.88
CA PRO A 499 -1.91 -17.73 18.38
C PRO A 499 -0.97 -18.90 18.12
N ALA A 500 -0.95 -19.89 19.01
CA ALA A 500 -0.10 -21.09 18.91
C ALA A 500 0.00 -21.59 17.46
N ILE A 501 1.10 -21.22 16.81
CA ILE A 501 1.24 -21.30 15.37
C ILE A 501 1.40 -22.77 15.02
N GLN A 502 0.59 -23.28 14.09
CA GLN A 502 1.04 -24.39 13.25
C GLN A 502 2.19 -23.82 12.44
N ASP A 503 3.43 -24.14 12.83
CA ASP A 503 4.67 -23.60 12.25
C ASP A 503 4.50 -23.42 10.74
N PRO A 504 4.47 -22.18 10.19
CA PRO A 504 4.64 -22.03 8.76
C PRO A 504 5.96 -22.73 8.43
N PRO A 505 6.06 -23.45 7.30
CA PRO A 505 7.29 -24.15 6.96
C PRO A 505 8.42 -23.13 6.81
N LEU A 506 9.17 -22.89 7.88
CA LEU A 506 10.33 -22.03 7.87
C LEU A 506 11.46 -22.77 7.18
N ASP A 507 12.15 -22.08 6.27
CA ASP A 507 13.41 -22.60 5.77
C ASP A 507 14.43 -22.71 6.92
N SER A 508 15.42 -23.59 6.74
CA SER A 508 16.41 -23.90 7.77
C SER A 508 17.20 -22.66 8.25
N ILE A 509 17.40 -21.66 7.40
CA ILE A 509 18.09 -20.42 7.76
C ILE A 509 17.19 -19.57 8.64
N THR A 510 15.96 -19.31 8.20
CA THR A 510 15.00 -18.50 8.94
C THR A 510 14.74 -19.11 10.33
N SER A 511 14.58 -20.43 10.40
CA SER A 511 14.42 -21.17 11.67
C SER A 511 15.61 -20.95 12.61
N ARG A 512 16.86 -21.06 12.11
CA ARG A 512 18.06 -20.86 12.92
C ARG A 512 18.24 -19.40 13.33
N PHE A 513 18.00 -18.46 12.42
CA PHE A 513 18.41 -17.06 12.58
C PHE A 513 17.38 -16.23 13.33
N HIS A 514 16.10 -16.62 13.30
CA HIS A 514 15.05 -15.90 14.03
C HIS A 514 15.40 -15.74 15.53
N THR A 515 16.08 -16.73 16.13
CA THR A 515 16.52 -16.64 17.54
C THR A 515 17.37 -15.38 17.80
N ALA A 516 18.25 -15.00 16.88
CA ALA A 516 19.11 -13.81 17.02
C ALA A 516 18.34 -12.50 16.84
N SER A 517 17.27 -12.45 16.03
CA SER A 517 16.45 -11.24 15.82
C SER A 517 15.23 -11.16 16.73
N SER A 518 14.90 -12.23 17.45
CA SER A 518 13.65 -12.39 18.22
C SER A 518 13.42 -11.31 19.27
N THR A 519 14.48 -10.73 19.82
CA THR A 519 14.39 -9.67 20.84
C THR A 519 14.18 -8.28 20.24
N SER A 520 14.50 -8.07 18.96
CA SER A 520 14.49 -6.75 18.32
C SER A 520 13.14 -6.03 18.35
N PRO A 521 11.99 -6.69 18.07
CA PRO A 521 10.69 -6.02 18.15
C PRO A 521 10.41 -5.45 19.55
N GLY A 522 10.61 -6.25 20.61
CA GLY A 522 10.39 -5.81 21.98
C GLY A 522 11.34 -4.69 22.40
N ARG A 523 12.61 -4.76 21.97
CA ARG A 523 13.63 -3.74 22.21
C ARG A 523 13.27 -2.39 21.57
N TYR A 524 12.84 -2.43 20.30
CA TYR A 524 12.35 -1.27 19.58
C TYR A 524 11.11 -0.66 20.25
N PHE A 525 10.11 -1.49 20.54
CA PHE A 525 8.87 -1.06 21.17
C PHE A 525 9.13 -0.40 22.52
N SER A 526 9.90 -1.05 23.39
CA SER A 526 10.24 -0.54 24.72
C SER A 526 10.95 0.81 24.66
N ALA A 527 11.98 0.94 23.82
CA ALA A 527 12.75 2.17 23.72
C ALA A 527 11.91 3.32 23.12
N ARG A 528 11.04 3.03 22.15
CA ARG A 528 10.10 4.00 21.59
C ARG A 528 9.11 4.50 22.63
N THR A 529 8.55 3.60 23.43
CA THR A 529 7.62 3.94 24.50
C THR A 529 8.29 4.74 25.61
N SER A 530 9.51 4.41 25.99
CA SER A 530 10.20 5.04 27.12
C SER A 530 10.92 6.34 26.76
N ALA A 531 10.96 6.73 25.48
CA ALA A 531 11.81 7.81 24.99
C ALA A 531 11.60 9.14 25.74
N PHE A 532 10.35 9.43 26.13
CA PHE A 532 9.99 10.64 26.88
C PHE A 532 10.65 10.75 28.27
N ALA A 533 11.05 9.62 28.86
CA ALA A 533 11.57 9.59 30.23
C ALA A 533 13.04 10.02 30.33
N ASP A 534 13.80 9.90 29.23
CA ASP A 534 15.17 10.42 29.13
C ASP A 534 15.55 10.64 27.66
N THR A 535 15.43 11.88 27.18
CA THR A 535 15.74 12.23 25.79
C THR A 535 17.21 11.98 25.42
N LYS A 536 18.13 11.96 26.40
CA LYS A 536 19.57 11.70 26.18
C LYS A 536 19.91 10.21 26.00
N ALA A 537 18.95 9.30 26.17
CA ALA A 537 19.21 7.86 26.08
C ALA A 537 19.77 7.42 24.72
N GLY A 538 19.50 8.16 23.64
CA GLY A 538 20.01 7.87 22.30
C GLY A 538 21.54 7.84 22.20
N GLU A 539 22.26 8.67 22.97
CA GLU A 539 23.73 8.64 22.99
C GLU A 539 24.27 7.35 23.64
N ARG A 540 23.59 6.87 24.69
CA ARG A 540 23.94 5.61 25.34
C ARG A 540 23.65 4.42 24.43
N PHE A 541 22.51 4.41 23.75
CA PHE A 541 22.21 3.37 22.77
C PHE A 541 23.18 3.38 21.59
N ALA A 542 23.62 4.55 21.13
CA ALA A 542 24.63 4.67 20.08
C ALA A 542 25.98 4.07 20.51
N THR A 543 26.37 4.33 21.77
CA THR A 543 27.58 3.75 22.37
C THR A 543 27.46 2.23 22.48
N LEU A 544 26.34 1.72 23.04
CA LEU A 544 26.09 0.29 23.17
C LEU A 544 26.07 -0.44 21.83
N PHE A 545 25.46 0.16 20.79
CA PHE A 545 25.49 -0.37 19.44
C PHE A 545 26.93 -0.47 18.92
N SER A 546 27.69 0.62 19.02
CA SER A 546 29.07 0.68 18.51
C SER A 546 29.98 -0.34 19.21
N ASP A 547 29.90 -0.41 20.53
CA ASP A 547 30.65 -1.38 21.33
C ASP A 547 30.24 -2.83 21.01
N SER A 548 28.95 -3.07 20.82
CA SER A 548 28.45 -4.40 20.45
C SER A 548 28.92 -4.84 19.07
N LEU A 549 28.99 -3.91 18.11
CA LEU A 549 29.47 -4.19 16.75
C LEU A 549 30.96 -4.53 16.76
N LEU A 550 31.76 -3.75 17.49
CA LEU A 550 33.20 -4.02 17.66
C LEU A 550 33.44 -5.35 18.38
N SER A 551 32.67 -5.61 19.45
CA SER A 551 32.71 -6.88 20.17
C SER A 551 32.35 -8.05 19.24
N ALA A 552 31.29 -7.93 18.45
CA ALA A 552 30.88 -8.96 17.50
C ALA A 552 31.97 -9.26 16.46
N GLN A 553 32.57 -8.23 15.87
CA GLN A 553 33.68 -8.38 14.92
C GLN A 553 34.87 -9.13 15.52
N ARG A 554 35.22 -8.82 16.77
CA ARG A 554 36.32 -9.47 17.48
C ARG A 554 36.00 -10.93 17.79
N GLU A 555 34.90 -11.19 18.48
CA GLU A 555 34.56 -12.54 18.96
C GLU A 555 34.25 -13.49 17.80
N ILE A 556 33.58 -13.02 16.74
CA ILE A 556 33.35 -13.82 15.53
C ILE A 556 34.65 -14.14 14.81
N ARG A 557 35.59 -13.19 14.74
CA ARG A 557 36.92 -13.46 14.16
C ARG A 557 37.68 -14.53 14.95
N VAL A 558 37.63 -14.46 16.29
CA VAL A 558 38.25 -15.48 17.16
C VAL A 558 37.58 -16.85 16.96
N ALA A 559 36.26 -16.91 16.90
CA ALA A 559 35.54 -18.15 16.63
C ALA A 559 35.87 -18.71 15.23
N ARG A 560 36.00 -17.85 14.20
CA ARG A 560 36.43 -18.28 12.86
C ARG A 560 37.85 -18.84 12.85
N GLN A 561 38.75 -18.31 13.68
CA GLN A 561 40.10 -18.87 13.84
C GLN A 561 40.06 -20.24 14.53
N ALA A 562 39.23 -20.40 15.57
CA ALA A 562 39.05 -21.69 16.24
C ALA A 562 38.47 -22.75 15.30
N TYR A 563 37.52 -22.37 14.44
CA TYR A 563 36.93 -23.23 13.42
C TYR A 563 37.95 -23.84 12.46
N LEU A 564 39.06 -23.15 12.17
CA LEU A 564 40.13 -23.70 11.32
C LEU A 564 40.80 -24.94 11.94
N ALA A 565 40.70 -25.12 13.26
CA ALA A 565 41.29 -26.23 13.99
C ALA A 565 40.25 -27.30 14.37
N ASP A 566 39.06 -26.90 14.84
CA ASP A 566 38.05 -27.83 15.35
C ASP A 566 37.00 -28.25 14.30
N HIS A 567 36.87 -27.50 13.20
CA HIS A 567 35.87 -27.70 12.14
C HIS A 567 34.41 -27.73 12.63
N ASP A 568 34.12 -27.11 13.78
CA ASP A 568 32.80 -27.07 14.39
C ASP A 568 32.00 -25.84 13.94
N MET A 569 31.23 -26.00 12.86
CA MET A 569 30.42 -24.91 12.28
C MET A 569 29.28 -24.49 13.19
N ASP A 570 28.67 -25.42 13.94
CA ASP A 570 27.56 -25.11 14.84
C ASP A 570 28.05 -24.22 15.99
N ARG A 571 29.21 -24.54 16.56
CA ARG A 571 29.85 -23.71 17.59
C ARG A 571 30.21 -22.31 17.07
N LEU A 572 30.76 -22.22 15.85
CA LEU A 572 31.03 -20.93 15.21
C LEU A 572 29.75 -20.11 15.03
N LEU A 573 28.69 -20.74 14.51
CA LEU A 573 27.40 -20.10 14.32
C LEU A 573 26.76 -19.66 15.63
N ASP A 574 26.85 -20.44 16.70
CA ASP A 574 26.31 -20.07 18.02
C ASP A 574 26.97 -18.81 18.58
N VAL A 575 28.30 -18.71 18.47
CA VAL A 575 29.01 -17.48 18.84
C VAL A 575 28.58 -16.32 17.96
N ALA A 576 28.50 -16.52 16.64
CA ALA A 576 28.12 -15.46 15.72
C ALA A 576 26.70 -14.95 15.94
N LEU A 577 25.73 -15.84 16.09
CA LEU A 577 24.32 -15.50 16.33
C LEU A 577 24.13 -14.81 17.68
N LEU A 578 24.83 -15.25 18.74
CA LEU A 578 24.81 -14.57 20.03
C LEU A 578 25.26 -13.11 19.89
N HIS A 579 26.40 -12.87 19.25
CA HIS A 579 26.93 -11.51 19.13
C HIS A 579 26.13 -10.63 18.16
N VAL A 580 25.65 -11.18 17.05
CA VAL A 580 24.74 -10.49 16.13
C VAL A 580 23.43 -10.12 16.83
N SER A 581 22.91 -10.98 17.72
CA SER A 581 21.69 -10.67 18.48
C SER A 581 21.84 -9.41 19.33
N PHE A 582 23.02 -9.16 19.90
CA PHE A 582 23.25 -7.95 20.67
C PHE A 582 23.33 -6.69 19.79
N VAL A 583 23.97 -6.79 18.62
CA VAL A 583 24.03 -5.70 17.64
C VAL A 583 22.61 -5.30 17.22
N LEU A 584 21.77 -6.30 16.89
CA LEU A 584 20.38 -6.08 16.53
C LEU A 584 19.54 -5.52 17.69
N ALA A 585 19.79 -5.97 18.93
CA ALA A 585 19.08 -5.45 20.10
C ALA A 585 19.38 -3.97 20.33
N HIS A 586 20.65 -3.56 20.31
CA HIS A 586 21.02 -2.16 20.52
C HIS A 586 20.68 -1.26 19.33
N ALA A 587 20.71 -1.80 18.10
CA ALA A 587 20.17 -1.10 16.94
C ALA A 587 18.69 -0.81 17.11
N ALA A 588 17.91 -1.83 17.50
CA ALA A 588 16.48 -1.70 17.74
C ALA A 588 16.18 -0.69 18.87
N GLU A 589 16.95 -0.71 19.97
CA GLU A 589 16.82 0.28 21.05
C GLU A 589 17.08 1.71 20.57
N TRP A 590 18.15 1.94 19.79
CA TRP A 590 18.44 3.27 19.24
C TRP A 590 17.34 3.75 18.29
N LEU A 591 16.90 2.87 17.38
CA LEU A 591 15.87 3.18 16.37
C LEU A 591 14.53 3.46 17.05
N GLY A 592 14.15 2.63 18.04
CA GLY A 592 12.95 2.85 18.83
C GLY A 592 13.00 4.18 19.57
N HIS A 593 14.11 4.47 20.26
CA HIS A 593 14.29 5.74 20.97
C HIS A 593 14.18 6.94 20.02
N ARG A 594 14.83 6.89 18.85
CA ARG A 594 14.71 7.92 17.80
C ARG A 594 13.26 8.18 17.43
N ASP A 595 12.51 7.11 17.17
CA ASP A 595 11.13 7.18 16.69
C ASP A 595 10.12 7.52 17.81
N GLY A 596 10.57 7.47 19.09
CA GLY A 596 9.81 7.92 20.26
C GLY A 596 10.07 9.36 20.66
N VAL A 597 11.18 9.96 20.23
CA VAL A 597 11.50 11.37 20.47
C VAL A 597 10.71 12.25 19.47
N PRO A 598 10.02 13.31 19.91
CA PRO A 598 9.30 14.22 19.01
C PRO A 598 10.22 14.84 17.96
N ALA A 599 9.77 14.94 16.71
CA ALA A 599 10.60 15.40 15.58
C ALA A 599 11.19 16.82 15.73
N GLN A 600 10.63 17.65 16.60
CA GLN A 600 11.13 19.00 16.88
C GLN A 600 12.22 19.04 17.97
N GLU A 601 12.40 17.95 18.71
CA GLU A 601 13.38 17.87 19.78
C GLU A 601 14.76 17.44 19.25
N PRO A 602 15.86 17.92 19.86
CA PRO A 602 17.18 17.40 19.54
C PRO A 602 17.25 15.93 19.92
N PHE A 603 17.89 15.13 19.07
CA PHE A 603 18.12 13.71 19.30
C PHE A 603 19.62 13.45 19.55
N PRO A 604 20.05 13.39 20.83
CA PRO A 604 21.40 12.96 21.20
C PRO A 604 21.71 11.56 20.67
N GLY A 605 22.87 11.40 20.03
CA GLY A 605 23.25 10.15 19.34
C GLY A 605 22.88 10.10 17.85
N SER A 606 22.31 11.17 17.28
CA SER A 606 21.96 11.29 15.84
C SER A 606 23.12 11.11 14.86
N SER A 607 24.37 11.17 15.31
CA SER A 607 25.55 10.98 14.47
C SER A 607 25.86 9.50 14.15
N LEU A 608 25.19 8.55 14.80
CA LEU A 608 25.46 7.12 14.64
C LEU A 608 25.39 6.64 13.17
N PRO A 609 24.37 6.98 12.35
CA PRO A 609 24.29 6.52 10.96
C PRO A 609 25.49 6.95 10.10
N GLU A 610 26.09 8.11 10.38
CA GLU A 610 27.29 8.58 9.67
C GLU A 610 28.55 7.86 10.19
N GLN A 611 28.64 7.57 11.49
CA GLN A 611 29.77 6.82 12.07
C GLN A 611 29.90 5.41 11.49
N ILE A 612 28.76 4.75 11.20
CA ILE A 612 28.71 3.37 10.71
C ILE A 612 28.76 3.23 9.19
N LYS A 613 28.78 4.37 8.48
CA LYS A 613 28.84 4.44 7.03
C LYS A 613 30.09 3.79 6.45
N THR A 614 31.23 3.94 7.14
CA THR A 614 32.50 3.31 6.73
C THR A 614 32.45 1.78 6.81
N GLN A 615 31.55 1.21 7.62
CA GLN A 615 31.31 -0.23 7.67
C GLN A 615 30.21 -0.68 6.69
N GLY A 616 29.68 0.24 5.87
CA GLY A 616 28.61 -0.06 4.91
C GLY A 616 27.29 -0.42 5.58
N LEU A 617 27.01 0.11 6.78
CA LEU A 617 25.82 -0.23 7.57
C LEU A 617 24.78 0.90 7.65
N SER A 618 25.05 2.09 7.10
CA SER A 618 24.13 3.25 7.19
C SER A 618 22.77 2.95 6.56
N ASN A 619 22.75 2.47 5.30
CA ASN A 619 21.50 2.11 4.60
C ASN A 619 20.80 0.89 5.24
N TRP A 620 21.58 -0.10 5.69
CA TRP A 620 21.05 -1.25 6.43
C TRP A 620 20.33 -0.82 7.71
N PHE A 621 20.88 0.15 8.43
CA PHE A 621 20.33 0.63 9.69
C PHE A 621 18.97 1.29 9.49
N GLU A 622 18.82 2.12 8.46
CA GLU A 622 17.52 2.70 8.09
C GLU A 622 16.53 1.65 7.59
N LEU A 623 16.99 0.66 6.80
CA LEU A 623 16.14 -0.47 6.38
C LEU A 623 15.63 -1.26 7.59
N PHE A 624 16.49 -1.52 8.58
CA PHE A 624 16.10 -2.24 9.79
C PHE A 624 15.09 -1.45 10.63
N GLY A 625 15.27 -0.13 10.73
CA GLY A 625 14.29 0.76 11.35
C GLY A 625 12.92 0.68 10.68
N ARG A 626 12.88 0.75 9.34
CA ARG A 626 11.63 0.60 8.57
C ARG A 626 10.95 -0.74 8.81
N ASP A 627 11.71 -1.83 8.81
CA ASP A 627 11.16 -3.18 9.03
C ASP A 627 10.61 -3.35 10.46
N LEU A 628 11.26 -2.75 11.47
CA LEU A 628 10.77 -2.72 12.84
C LEU A 628 9.53 -1.84 13.00
N GLN A 629 9.56 -0.62 12.44
CA GLN A 629 8.45 0.33 12.50
C GLN A 629 7.18 -0.27 11.89
N ARG A 630 7.33 -0.93 10.73
CA ARG A 630 6.23 -1.58 10.01
C ARG A 630 5.46 -2.58 10.86
N LEU A 631 6.09 -3.26 11.83
CA LEU A 631 5.38 -4.17 12.72
C LEU A 631 4.28 -3.47 13.54
N TYR A 632 4.38 -2.15 13.75
CA TYR A 632 3.52 -1.39 14.65
C TYR A 632 2.72 -0.28 13.95
N ASP A 633 2.91 -0.03 12.65
CA ASP A 633 2.20 1.03 11.91
C ASP A 633 0.74 0.66 11.58
N ALA A 634 0.44 -0.62 11.37
CA ALA A 634 -0.93 -1.12 11.15
C ALA A 634 -1.16 -2.47 11.86
N GLU A 635 -2.39 -2.70 12.36
CA GLU A 635 -2.73 -3.91 13.13
C GLU A 635 -2.44 -5.22 12.36
N GLU A 636 -2.69 -5.24 11.05
CA GLU A 636 -2.47 -6.40 10.17
C GLU A 636 -0.98 -6.70 9.91
N GLN A 637 -0.09 -5.75 10.20
CA GLN A 637 1.35 -5.88 9.94
C GLN A 637 2.10 -6.56 11.10
N PHE A 638 1.52 -6.64 12.29
CA PHE A 638 2.07 -7.42 13.40
C PHE A 638 1.72 -8.91 13.20
N ASN A 639 2.46 -9.59 12.33
CA ASN A 639 2.23 -10.99 11.97
C ASN A 639 3.55 -11.77 11.88
N THR A 640 3.42 -13.09 11.86
CA THR A 640 4.55 -14.01 11.88
C THR A 640 5.49 -13.85 10.68
N GLU A 641 4.94 -13.57 9.48
CA GLU A 641 5.74 -13.40 8.27
C GLU A 641 6.69 -12.20 8.39
N ASN A 642 6.17 -11.06 8.84
CA ASN A 642 6.98 -9.86 9.03
C ASN A 642 8.00 -10.03 10.17
N ILE A 643 7.63 -10.70 11.26
CA ILE A 643 8.55 -10.97 12.38
C ILE A 643 9.70 -11.88 11.93
N PHE A 644 9.41 -12.96 11.21
CA PHE A 644 10.44 -13.85 10.69
C PHE A 644 11.29 -13.21 9.60
N ALA A 645 10.76 -12.26 8.83
CA ALA A 645 11.53 -11.51 7.84
C ALA A 645 12.69 -10.72 8.46
N LEU A 646 12.64 -10.38 9.76
CA LEU A 646 13.75 -9.73 10.47
C LEU A 646 15.03 -10.58 10.51
N SER A 647 14.91 -11.91 10.37
CA SER A 647 16.06 -12.81 10.29
C SER A 647 17.01 -12.48 9.11
N ARG A 648 16.50 -11.81 8.06
CA ARG A 648 17.32 -11.34 6.93
C ARG A 648 18.37 -10.30 7.35
N HIS A 649 18.12 -9.54 8.42
CA HIS A 649 19.11 -8.61 8.96
C HIS A 649 20.27 -9.34 9.66
N VAL A 650 20.02 -10.55 10.19
CA VAL A 650 21.08 -11.43 10.74
C VAL A 650 22.03 -11.82 9.62
N GLU A 651 21.52 -12.27 8.47
CA GLU A 651 22.34 -12.59 7.29
C GLU A 651 23.21 -11.41 6.87
N ARG A 652 22.60 -10.23 6.73
CA ARG A 652 23.31 -9.03 6.30
C ARG A 652 24.46 -8.64 7.23
N LEU A 653 24.30 -8.81 8.54
CA LEU A 653 25.35 -8.58 9.52
C LEU A 653 26.46 -9.64 9.41
N LEU A 654 26.10 -10.91 9.28
CA LEU A 654 27.07 -12.00 9.06
C LEU A 654 27.92 -11.79 7.80
N TRP A 655 27.36 -11.24 6.72
CA TRP A 655 28.11 -10.90 5.51
C TRP A 655 29.24 -9.91 5.78
N THR A 656 29.02 -8.91 6.65
CA THR A 656 30.09 -7.96 7.04
C THR A 656 31.19 -8.61 7.86
N MET A 657 30.87 -9.73 8.53
CA MET A 657 31.79 -10.52 9.35
C MET A 657 32.47 -11.63 8.53
N GLY A 658 32.23 -11.69 7.21
CA GLY A 658 32.80 -12.69 6.30
C GLY A 658 32.18 -14.07 6.42
N MET A 659 30.92 -14.17 6.87
CA MET A 659 30.14 -15.40 6.94
C MET A 659 28.94 -15.30 5.99
N PHE A 660 28.83 -16.21 5.03
CA PHE A 660 27.82 -16.18 3.98
C PHE A 660 26.94 -17.43 4.06
N PRO A 661 25.85 -17.38 4.86
CA PRO A 661 24.89 -18.47 4.96
C PRO A 661 24.03 -18.56 3.70
N TRP A 662 23.74 -19.78 3.24
CA TRP A 662 22.82 -20.04 2.13
C TRP A 662 22.27 -21.47 2.18
N PRO A 663 21.06 -21.72 1.63
CA PRO A 663 20.47 -23.03 1.66
C PRO A 663 20.99 -23.86 0.49
N THR A 664 21.41 -25.09 0.78
CA THR A 664 21.73 -26.10 -0.24
C THR A 664 20.49 -26.53 -1.01
N GLU A 665 20.67 -27.26 -2.13
CA GLU A 665 19.54 -27.78 -2.92
C GLU A 665 18.59 -28.65 -2.08
N ASP A 666 19.12 -29.36 -1.08
CA ASP A 666 18.36 -30.18 -0.13
C ASP A 666 17.71 -29.36 1.02
N GLY A 667 17.86 -28.04 1.00
CA GLY A 667 17.27 -27.13 1.98
C GLY A 667 18.05 -26.97 3.30
N ASN A 668 19.21 -27.62 3.44
CA ASN A 668 20.06 -27.51 4.63
C ASN A 668 20.88 -26.21 4.61
N LEU A 669 21.11 -25.62 5.79
CA LEU A 669 21.96 -24.45 5.98
C LEU A 669 23.43 -24.79 5.72
N TYR A 670 24.07 -24.04 4.83
CA TYR A 670 25.51 -24.05 4.61
C TYR A 670 26.09 -22.65 4.81
N VAL A 671 27.33 -22.55 5.28
CA VAL A 671 28.01 -21.26 5.51
C VAL A 671 29.35 -21.24 4.80
N SER A 672 29.48 -20.36 3.81
CA SER A 672 30.78 -20.06 3.20
C SER A 672 31.52 -19.01 4.05
N LEU A 673 32.82 -19.19 4.25
CA LEU A 673 33.66 -18.24 5.00
C LEU A 673 34.59 -17.48 4.05
N ALA A 674 34.66 -16.16 4.19
CA ALA A 674 35.71 -15.37 3.55
C ALA A 674 37.10 -15.78 4.11
N PRO A 675 38.18 -15.48 3.40
CA PRO A 675 39.52 -15.48 3.99
C PRO A 675 39.57 -14.57 5.23
N LEU A 676 40.38 -14.94 6.23
CA LEU A 676 40.70 -14.03 7.33
C LEU A 676 41.75 -13.03 6.82
N SER A 677 41.34 -11.77 6.65
CA SER A 677 42.25 -10.64 6.38
C SER A 677 43.07 -10.27 7.61
#